data_AF-A0A8I2BGD7-F1
#
_entry.id   AF-A0A8I2BGD7-F1
#
_cell.length_a   1.000
_cell.length_b   1.000
_cell.length_c   1.000
_cell.angle_alpha   90.00
_cell.angle_beta   90.00
_cell.angle_gamma   90.00
#
_symmetry.space_group_name_H-M   'P 1'
#
loop_
_entity.id
_entity.type
_entity.pdbx_description
1 polymer ?
#
loop_
_entity_poly.entity_id
_entity_poly.type
_entity_poly.pdbx_seq_one_letter_code
_entity_poly.pdbx_strand_id
1 'polypeptide(L)'
;MAKLAVRILLAVVVATTTAMVLPLSGMRPAIAQVADPVIIRSGLHNGYGRIVLQWNEPVNYTAEIIGDQLVVRFDERLVASLRGVLAPVSRYVSDAFFDPDGRTIAFVLSDEYEVRAFNVGSNVVLDILDKPDAEPTPPPASVPTPPVRPAQQDQNQTPEITPAPTTPVETVADDGATLPELDVRVGRHPTFYRLVFDWPNRTDYALEGAQGSQTIAFGASARIDATDVSRRLPQGVRVRQDGTNPLDVVIETTPARQLRHFRSGNKVVVDIMGVQRAPATTSTQNRTAGTTDPATTAPTPPAPAAPATETAAQTEDTPANGSAEDAGDAAVNAEGAELDPNSPEALAQAAQNAENTVRTNGQAPVERESIGDLVVTVEQTATELSLGFPFGQPGGAAVWSRAGFLWLAFDVRANLNLDTVRQEAAQIIGVVEQVESPYATIVRMTIPPGIGLYTTQSDAGDWRVTMQQGIMQPVEKLGPSIELDEQTRARLIVPLDDVGPIIPIDDPEVGDTLRVTTTTQSGYGIEVSLRYPEFEVLPSVQGVVVAPMNDSVQVAGRDDGRGVIVTAEDGLNISPEGARLLASATGVRAGTGDGREGLIFELEEWRRGGLDNYNRTIRDLRQSIADSGDEHRNKARLDLAQYYLANGLGPEADAVISTMEHDDPLIAQRLQFRALKAAVKFLNRDYEEAERLLEDERLREIPEMQLWRAVTLAARGRPNEGARDLLESVHILDYYPPELLSRIVPIATEQALIVGNPEAGMDMIEKMLVTPGLSESKIMDIQYLKGVFEEEAGELEQAVATWDQVAEGENRKARAHAIFDRTELLMRLERLTVEDAIEQLQKLRFAWRGDAFEMALLKRIGELQIENKDFREGLNTLRQVAIFFPNMPVAKEATDMMHETFENLYLGDEINNISAIKAVALYDEFRELTPAGEKGDELIRRLADRMVDVELFERAEDLLEHQVDFRLSGVEKARVGARLALVYLLDSKPEDTIRVIEETEVPDLSEELATQRRHLRARALLDTDRGAEAVASLEGDYSRNAELLRIDHYRSTRDYMSAAETFQRLVGEEPFDGDGISDERGRYMLNWAVNLAMAGQERTLNMLKRRYGEIMAQSPYAEAFSLITSSPTQGLIDYRTLADRVDEVEDFQGFLATYRDQLEKSQLSAIN
;
A
#
# COMPACT_ATOMS: atom_id res chain seq x y z
N MET A 1 -3.60 3.71 -24.06
CA MET A 1 -4.60 3.97 -22.98
C MET A 1 -5.07 2.70 -22.28
N ALA A 2 -5.66 1.69 -22.96
CA ALA A 2 -6.09 0.44 -22.30
C ALA A 2 -4.92 -0.46 -21.82
N LYS A 3 -3.73 -0.36 -22.44
CA LYS A 3 -2.52 -1.11 -22.04
C LYS A 3 -1.74 -0.43 -20.91
N LEU A 4 -1.76 0.90 -20.86
CA LEU A 4 -1.29 1.64 -19.69
C LEU A 4 -2.07 1.17 -18.45
N ALA A 5 -3.37 0.88 -18.55
CA ALA A 5 -4.18 0.38 -17.44
C ALA A 5 -3.79 -1.01 -16.88
N VAL A 6 -3.14 -1.88 -17.66
CA VAL A 6 -2.66 -3.21 -17.17
C VAL A 6 -1.28 -3.08 -16.50
N ARG A 7 -0.44 -2.12 -16.93
CA ARG A 7 0.81 -1.73 -16.24
C ARG A 7 0.57 -0.73 -15.07
N ILE A 8 -0.50 0.07 -15.12
CA ILE A 8 -0.97 1.04 -14.08
C ILE A 8 -1.88 0.37 -13.04
N LEU A 9 -2.42 -0.83 -13.30
CA LEU A 9 -3.05 -1.64 -12.24
C LEU A 9 -2.04 -2.05 -11.14
N LEU A 10 -0.74 -1.81 -11.36
CA LEU A 10 0.34 -1.90 -10.37
C LEU A 10 0.67 -0.57 -9.65
N ALA A 11 0.14 0.58 -10.07
CA ALA A 11 0.38 1.88 -9.44
C ALA A 11 -0.75 2.89 -9.76
N VAL A 12 -1.49 3.31 -8.72
CA VAL A 12 -2.52 4.39 -8.70
C VAL A 12 -3.99 3.90 -8.74
N VAL A 13 -4.59 3.79 -7.54
CA VAL A 13 -5.98 4.19 -7.31
C VAL A 13 -5.95 5.29 -6.25
N VAL A 14 -6.71 6.37 -6.51
CA VAL A 14 -6.93 7.60 -5.73
C VAL A 14 -6.01 8.78 -6.07
N ALA A 15 -6.48 9.69 -6.93
CA ALA A 15 -6.82 11.07 -6.50
C ALA A 15 -7.29 11.92 -7.70
N THR A 16 -8.54 12.38 -7.68
CA THR A 16 -8.92 13.63 -8.33
C THR A 16 -10.01 14.37 -7.54
N THR A 17 -9.65 15.60 -7.17
CA THR A 17 -10.50 16.81 -7.08
C THR A 17 -11.57 16.87 -5.95
N THR A 18 -11.75 17.95 -5.19
CA THR A 18 -11.53 19.38 -5.48
C THR A 18 -11.55 20.18 -4.17
N ALA A 19 -10.79 21.27 -4.14
CA ALA A 19 -10.87 22.34 -3.15
C ALA A 19 -12.12 23.23 -3.35
N MET A 20 -12.73 23.72 -2.26
CA MET A 20 -13.39 25.04 -2.19
C MET A 20 -13.73 25.46 -0.74
N VAL A 21 -12.88 26.34 -0.18
CA VAL A 21 -13.16 27.71 0.28
C VAL A 21 -14.44 28.04 1.11
N LEU A 22 -14.19 28.71 2.26
CA LEU A 22 -15.03 29.58 3.15
C LEU A 22 -15.95 28.91 4.21
N PRO A 23 -16.36 29.60 5.31
CA PRO A 23 -15.81 30.75 6.04
C PRO A 23 -15.75 30.57 7.59
N LEU A 24 -15.16 31.55 8.27
CA LEU A 24 -15.21 31.76 9.72
C LEU A 24 -16.65 31.82 10.28
N SER A 25 -16.90 31.15 11.41
CA SER A 25 -17.27 31.81 12.68
C SER A 25 -17.81 30.82 13.73
N GLY A 26 -17.17 30.82 14.92
CA GLY A 26 -17.89 30.70 16.19
C GLY A 26 -17.97 29.33 16.86
N MET A 27 -16.86 28.84 17.43
CA MET A 27 -16.93 27.97 18.61
C MET A 27 -15.80 28.32 19.58
N ARG A 28 -16.21 28.72 20.79
CA ARG A 28 -15.31 29.00 21.92
C ARG A 28 -14.51 27.73 22.26
N PRO A 29 -13.20 27.84 22.51
CA PRO A 29 -12.38 26.67 22.82
C PRO A 29 -12.78 26.09 24.17
N ALA A 30 -12.92 24.76 24.20
CA ALA A 30 -12.83 24.02 25.46
C ALA A 30 -11.42 24.21 26.00
N ILE A 31 -11.30 24.86 27.15
CA ILE A 31 -10.06 24.99 27.90
C ILE A 31 -9.60 23.57 28.24
N ALA A 32 -8.51 23.13 27.61
CA ALA A 32 -7.74 22.00 28.09
C ALA A 32 -7.27 22.35 29.51
N GLN A 33 -7.70 21.58 30.51
CA GLN A 33 -7.07 21.65 31.82
C GLN A 33 -5.63 21.15 31.64
N VAL A 34 -4.71 22.10 31.64
CA VAL A 34 -3.27 21.87 31.72
C VAL A 34 -3.03 21.11 33.03
N ALA A 35 -2.54 19.88 32.95
CA ALA A 35 -2.01 19.19 34.12
C ALA A 35 -0.72 19.89 34.54
N ASP A 36 -0.62 20.26 35.82
CA ASP A 36 0.54 20.98 36.33
C ASP A 36 1.81 20.11 36.24
N PRO A 37 2.96 20.70 35.86
CA PRO A 37 4.18 19.94 35.69
C PRO A 37 4.73 19.46 37.05
N VAL A 38 4.98 18.16 37.16
CA VAL A 38 5.58 17.54 38.35
C VAL A 38 7.09 17.59 38.19
N ILE A 39 7.78 18.25 39.13
CA ILE A 39 9.23 18.36 39.10
C ILE A 39 9.83 17.13 39.78
N ILE A 40 10.62 16.35 39.05
CA ILE A 40 11.34 15.21 39.62
C ILE A 40 12.79 15.63 39.89
N ARG A 41 13.24 15.40 41.11
CA ARG A 41 14.63 15.62 41.53
C ARG A 41 15.19 14.34 42.12
N SER A 42 16.49 14.14 41.97
CA SER A 42 17.17 13.00 42.58
C SER A 42 18.52 13.42 43.15
N GLY A 43 19.00 12.64 44.12
CA GLY A 43 20.27 12.89 44.76
C GLY A 43 20.80 11.65 45.47
N LEU A 44 22.12 11.46 45.39
CA LEU A 44 22.81 10.44 46.16
C LEU A 44 23.05 10.91 47.59
N HIS A 45 22.69 10.09 48.56
CA HIS A 45 23.00 10.31 49.97
C HIS A 45 23.87 9.18 50.51
N ASN A 46 24.43 9.35 51.71
CA ASN A 46 25.27 8.33 52.32
C ASN A 46 24.41 7.11 52.72
N GLY A 47 24.48 6.04 51.91
CA GLY A 47 23.78 4.76 52.15
C GLY A 47 22.42 4.60 51.48
N TYR A 48 21.94 5.57 50.69
CA TYR A 48 20.70 5.45 49.90
C TYR A 48 20.64 6.47 48.75
N GLY A 49 19.86 6.16 47.70
CA GLY A 49 19.48 7.08 46.63
C GLY A 49 18.10 7.66 46.90
N ARG A 50 17.91 8.97 46.74
CA ARG A 50 16.61 9.63 46.94
C ARG A 50 16.07 10.18 45.62
N ILE A 51 14.79 9.90 45.35
CA ILE A 51 14.01 10.52 44.29
C ILE A 51 12.85 11.28 44.93
N VAL A 52 12.62 12.52 44.53
CA VAL A 52 11.55 13.39 45.04
C VAL A 52 10.70 13.85 43.87
N LEU A 53 9.41 13.55 43.92
CA LEU A 53 8.41 14.05 42.97
C LEU A 53 7.64 15.18 43.64
N GLN A 54 7.84 16.39 43.13
CA GLN A 54 7.25 17.60 43.68
C GLN A 54 5.95 17.94 42.93
N TRP A 55 4.83 17.79 43.63
CA TRP A 55 3.49 18.15 43.16
C TRP A 55 3.06 19.50 43.72
N ASN A 56 2.12 20.16 43.04
CA ASN A 56 1.53 21.41 43.53
C ASN A 56 0.51 21.16 44.65
N GLU A 57 -0.13 20.00 44.67
CA GLU A 57 -1.06 19.55 45.73
C GLU A 57 -0.69 18.12 46.20
N PRO A 58 -1.06 17.71 47.43
CA PRO A 58 -0.79 16.35 47.92
C PRO A 58 -1.55 15.28 47.12
N VAL A 59 -0.83 14.28 46.59
CA VAL A 59 -1.38 13.17 45.81
C VAL A 59 -1.30 11.83 46.55
N ASN A 60 -2.21 10.91 46.26
CA ASN A 60 -2.09 9.54 46.77
C ASN A 60 -1.25 8.70 45.81
N TYR A 61 -0.49 7.76 46.37
CA TYR A 61 0.33 6.88 45.57
C TYR A 61 0.47 5.49 46.18
N THR A 62 0.85 4.54 45.34
CA THR A 62 1.32 3.22 45.74
C THR A 62 2.72 3.00 45.15
N ALA A 63 3.62 2.41 45.92
CA ALA A 63 4.98 2.09 45.49
C ALA A 63 5.28 0.65 45.86
N GLU A 64 5.60 -0.18 44.87
CA GLU A 64 5.90 -1.60 45.05
C GLU A 64 7.05 -2.03 44.14
N ILE A 65 7.86 -2.99 44.60
CA ILE A 65 8.90 -3.60 43.76
C ILE A 65 8.29 -4.84 43.12
N ILE A 66 8.27 -4.87 41.78
CA ILE A 66 7.83 -6.01 40.97
C ILE A 66 9.03 -6.47 40.14
N GLY A 67 9.60 -7.63 40.50
CA GLY A 67 10.84 -8.09 39.86
C GLY A 67 12.00 -7.16 40.18
N ASP A 68 12.64 -6.63 39.15
CA ASP A 68 13.74 -5.66 39.21
C ASP A 68 13.25 -4.20 39.08
N GLN A 69 11.94 -3.93 39.17
CA GLN A 69 11.38 -2.60 38.96
C GLN A 69 10.67 -2.07 40.19
N LEU A 70 11.01 -0.85 40.61
CA LEU A 70 10.20 -0.06 41.53
C LEU A 70 9.10 0.65 40.73
N VAL A 71 7.86 0.19 40.89
CA VAL A 71 6.68 0.76 40.23
C VAL A 71 5.95 1.70 41.19
N VAL A 72 5.78 2.95 40.78
CA VAL A 72 5.07 3.98 41.55
C VAL A 72 3.86 4.46 40.76
N ARG A 73 2.66 4.24 41.30
CA ARG A 73 1.38 4.62 40.70
C ARG A 73 0.74 5.75 41.47
N PHE A 74 0.33 6.81 40.77
CA PHE A 74 -0.36 7.98 41.33
C PHE A 74 -1.85 7.96 40.97
N ASP A 75 -2.69 8.57 41.80
CA ASP A 75 -4.12 8.75 41.50
C ASP A 75 -4.37 9.89 40.48
N GLU A 76 -3.43 10.83 40.38
CA GLU A 76 -3.42 11.91 39.40
C GLU A 76 -2.47 11.67 38.23
N ARG A 77 -2.76 12.31 37.08
CA ARG A 77 -1.89 12.25 35.90
C ARG A 77 -0.68 13.14 36.11
N LEU A 78 0.51 12.59 35.88
CA LEU A 78 1.77 13.30 36.02
C LEU A 78 2.26 13.74 34.63
N VAL A 79 2.68 15.00 34.53
CA VAL A 79 3.41 15.52 33.36
C VAL A 79 4.80 15.91 33.85
N ALA A 80 5.79 15.06 33.60
CA ALA A 80 7.15 15.22 34.12
C ALA A 80 8.21 14.81 33.09
N SER A 81 9.43 15.30 33.27
CA SER A 81 10.60 14.86 32.51
C SER A 81 11.54 14.06 33.40
N LEU A 82 12.05 12.94 32.89
CA LEU A 82 13.09 12.13 33.55
C LEU A 82 14.51 12.62 33.20
N ARG A 83 14.65 13.68 32.39
CA ARG A 83 15.94 14.20 31.94
C ARG A 83 16.76 14.69 33.14
N GLY A 84 17.92 14.07 33.35
CA GLY A 84 18.83 14.40 34.45
C GLY A 84 18.46 13.79 35.82
N VAL A 85 17.34 13.06 35.91
CA VAL A 85 16.89 12.42 37.16
C VAL A 85 17.68 11.14 37.45
N LEU A 86 18.13 10.40 36.45
CA LEU A 86 18.77 9.10 36.69
C LEU A 86 20.27 9.21 37.03
N ALA A 87 20.98 10.19 36.45
CA ALA A 87 22.42 10.32 36.64
C ALA A 87 22.86 10.41 38.14
N PRO A 88 22.19 11.20 39.01
CA PRO A 88 22.56 11.29 40.43
C PRO A 88 22.29 10.02 41.24
N VAL A 89 21.41 9.13 40.79
CA VAL A 89 21.01 7.89 41.50
C VAL A 89 21.36 6.62 40.71
N SER A 90 22.23 6.73 39.71
CA SER A 90 22.65 5.67 38.79
C SER A 90 23.27 4.44 39.46
N ARG A 91 23.71 4.56 40.72
CA ARG A 91 24.13 3.42 41.55
C ARG A 91 22.96 2.47 41.88
N TYR A 92 21.75 3.00 42.02
CA TYR A 92 20.56 2.27 42.46
C TYR A 92 19.57 2.00 41.33
N VAL A 93 19.50 2.90 40.34
CA VAL A 93 18.52 2.86 39.24
C VAL A 93 19.25 2.95 37.90
N SER A 94 19.08 1.96 37.04
CA SER A 94 19.71 1.91 35.71
C SER A 94 18.87 2.60 34.63
N ASP A 95 17.55 2.58 34.76
CA ASP A 95 16.63 3.17 33.78
C ASP A 95 15.30 3.58 34.44
N ALA A 96 14.49 4.39 33.77
CA ALA A 96 13.13 4.69 34.18
C ALA A 96 12.23 5.06 33.01
N PHE A 97 10.96 4.67 33.08
CA PHE A 97 9.99 4.93 32.03
C PHE A 97 8.61 5.25 32.61
N PHE A 98 7.86 6.03 31.83
CA PHE A 98 6.45 6.32 32.09
C PHE A 98 5.58 5.24 31.43
N ASP A 99 4.57 4.78 32.15
CA ASP A 99 3.54 3.93 31.57
C ASP A 99 2.62 4.76 30.64
N PRO A 100 2.05 4.17 29.57
CA PRO A 100 1.10 4.85 28.68
C PRO A 100 -0.13 5.45 29.39
N ASP A 101 -0.45 5.01 30.61
CA ASP A 101 -1.54 5.56 31.43
C ASP A 101 -1.31 7.01 31.91
N GLY A 102 -0.07 7.51 31.86
CA GLY A 102 0.34 8.83 32.34
C GLY A 102 0.22 9.03 33.86
N ARG A 103 0.13 7.94 34.62
CA ARG A 103 -0.06 7.90 36.08
C ARG A 103 0.95 7.00 36.79
N THR A 104 1.66 6.17 36.04
CA THR A 104 2.64 5.24 36.58
C THR A 104 4.06 5.57 36.10
N ILE A 105 5.02 5.50 37.01
CA ILE A 105 6.46 5.58 36.71
C ILE A 105 7.11 4.31 37.23
N ALA A 106 7.91 3.66 36.38
CA ALA A 106 8.72 2.52 36.78
C ALA A 106 10.21 2.90 36.74
N PHE A 107 10.94 2.55 37.80
CA PHE A 107 12.39 2.70 37.92
C PHE A 107 13.02 1.30 37.93
N VAL A 108 13.92 1.02 36.98
CA VAL A 108 14.65 -0.25 36.91
C VAL A 108 15.79 -0.23 37.92
N LEU A 109 15.72 -1.09 38.92
CA LEU A 109 16.70 -1.21 40.00
C LEU A 109 17.93 -1.98 39.52
N SER A 110 19.12 -1.52 39.88
CA SER A 110 20.38 -2.12 39.44
C SER A 110 20.79 -3.39 40.22
N ASP A 111 20.17 -3.66 41.38
CA ASP A 111 20.37 -4.83 42.23
C ASP A 111 19.16 -4.99 43.21
N GLU A 112 19.20 -5.96 44.12
CA GLU A 112 18.20 -6.11 45.19
C GLU A 112 18.33 -4.99 46.25
N TYR A 113 17.41 -4.02 46.19
CA TYR A 113 17.33 -2.90 47.14
C TYR A 113 16.04 -2.90 47.97
N GLU A 114 16.06 -2.24 49.13
CA GLU A 114 14.86 -1.93 49.89
C GLU A 114 14.36 -0.53 49.53
N VAL A 115 13.04 -0.34 49.39
CA VAL A 115 12.46 0.97 49.05
C VAL A 115 11.56 1.46 50.17
N ARG A 116 11.79 2.71 50.58
CA ARG A 116 10.94 3.43 51.52
C ARG A 116 10.31 4.64 50.81
N ALA A 117 9.00 4.60 50.65
CA ALA A 117 8.23 5.72 50.11
C ALA A 117 7.46 6.45 51.23
N PHE A 118 7.47 7.79 51.21
CA PHE A 118 6.71 8.62 52.16
C PHE A 118 6.44 10.02 51.60
N ASN A 119 5.48 10.74 52.19
CA ASN A 119 5.14 12.11 51.80
C ASN A 119 5.82 13.15 52.70
N VAL A 120 6.27 14.25 52.08
CA VAL A 120 6.73 15.47 52.77
C VAL A 120 6.04 16.68 52.12
N GLY A 121 4.95 17.15 52.72
CA GLY A 121 4.09 18.17 52.11
C GLY A 121 3.37 17.60 50.90
N SER A 122 3.45 18.29 49.75
CA SER A 122 2.98 17.79 48.45
C SER A 122 4.03 16.95 47.70
N ASN A 123 5.20 16.70 48.31
CA ASN A 123 6.24 15.90 47.67
C ASN A 123 6.13 14.43 48.03
N VAL A 124 6.26 13.57 47.03
CA VAL A 124 6.40 12.12 47.21
C VAL A 124 7.88 11.77 47.16
N VAL A 125 8.41 11.18 48.23
CA VAL A 125 9.84 10.87 48.39
C VAL A 125 10.03 9.35 48.36
N LEU A 126 10.95 8.90 47.53
CA LEU A 126 11.36 7.51 47.37
C LEU A 126 12.82 7.38 47.78
N ASP A 127 13.10 6.68 48.88
CA ASP A 127 14.45 6.32 49.30
C ASP A 127 14.73 4.86 48.92
N ILE A 128 15.79 4.63 48.13
CA ILE A 128 16.25 3.31 47.69
C ILE A 128 17.52 2.99 48.47
N LEU A 129 17.47 1.97 49.32
CA LEU A 129 18.50 1.65 50.31
C LEU A 129 19.20 0.31 49.98
N ASP A 130 20.49 0.25 50.28
CA ASP A 130 21.23 -1.01 50.31
C ASP A 130 20.59 -1.97 51.35
N LYS A 131 20.28 -3.20 50.95
CA LYS A 131 19.75 -4.24 51.84
C LYS A 131 20.82 -4.62 52.88
N PRO A 132 20.56 -4.55 54.20
CA PRO A 132 21.57 -4.95 55.18
C PRO A 132 21.82 -6.47 55.12
N ASP A 133 23.10 -6.86 55.12
CA ASP A 133 23.52 -8.26 55.27
C ASP A 133 22.89 -8.87 56.52
N ALA A 134 22.27 -10.04 56.38
CA ALA A 134 21.91 -10.88 57.52
C ALA A 134 23.16 -11.13 58.38
N GLU A 135 23.05 -10.90 59.69
CA GLU A 135 24.15 -11.03 60.65
C GLU A 135 24.95 -12.33 60.46
N PRO A 136 26.29 -12.26 60.36
CA PRO A 136 27.15 -13.41 60.57
C PRO A 136 27.15 -13.76 62.06
N THR A 137 26.64 -14.94 62.41
CA THR A 137 26.94 -15.57 63.71
C THR A 137 28.47 -15.65 63.93
N PRO A 138 28.98 -15.28 65.12
CA PRO A 138 30.41 -15.06 65.37
C PRO A 138 31.23 -16.36 65.50
N PRO A 139 32.57 -16.30 65.30
CA PRO A 139 33.45 -17.47 65.34
C PRO A 139 33.70 -18.00 66.77
N PRO A 140 33.97 -19.31 66.96
CA PRO A 140 34.16 -19.92 68.28
C PRO A 140 35.63 -19.91 68.75
N ALA A 141 35.83 -19.84 70.07
CA ALA A 141 37.10 -20.12 70.73
C ALA A 141 37.09 -21.48 71.50
N SER A 142 38.14 -22.28 71.25
CA SER A 142 38.79 -23.35 72.06
C SER A 142 38.02 -24.59 72.62
N VAL A 143 38.32 -25.77 72.01
CA VAL A 143 38.67 -27.14 72.54
C VAL A 143 37.71 -27.88 73.53
N PRO A 144 37.49 -29.24 73.49
CA PRO A 144 38.07 -30.32 72.64
C PRO A 144 37.12 -31.29 71.88
N THR A 145 37.75 -31.99 70.92
CA THR A 145 37.51 -33.19 70.04
C THR A 145 36.68 -34.39 70.59
N PRO A 146 36.38 -35.49 69.81
CA PRO A 146 36.43 -35.83 68.34
C PRO A 146 35.13 -36.60 67.84
N PRO A 147 34.99 -37.36 66.69
CA PRO A 147 35.90 -37.69 65.55
C PRO A 147 35.35 -37.66 64.06
N VAL A 148 36.31 -37.53 63.11
CA VAL A 148 36.56 -38.29 61.82
C VAL A 148 35.73 -38.10 60.52
N ARG A 149 36.34 -37.41 59.51
CA ARG A 149 36.81 -37.79 58.12
C ARG A 149 36.04 -38.84 57.25
N PRO A 150 36.29 -39.00 55.90
CA PRO A 150 36.78 -38.16 54.75
C PRO A 150 35.77 -38.07 53.55
N ALA A 151 35.79 -37.07 52.64
CA ALA A 151 36.64 -36.77 51.45
C ALA A 151 36.35 -37.55 50.14
N GLN A 152 36.19 -36.83 49.02
CA GLN A 152 36.68 -37.05 47.61
C GLN A 152 35.78 -36.28 46.60
N GLN A 153 36.26 -35.34 45.77
CA GLN A 153 37.09 -35.41 44.54
C GLN A 153 36.32 -35.78 43.24
N ASP A 154 36.56 -34.95 42.22
CA ASP A 154 36.77 -35.28 40.80
C ASP A 154 35.67 -35.16 39.71
N GLN A 155 36.04 -34.37 38.68
CA GLN A 155 35.99 -34.63 37.23
C GLN A 155 34.73 -34.34 36.38
N ASN A 156 34.90 -33.36 35.47
CA ASN A 156 34.78 -33.41 33.99
C ASN A 156 33.70 -34.32 33.34
N GLN A 157 32.82 -33.74 32.48
CA GLN A 157 32.41 -34.21 31.13
C GLN A 157 31.03 -33.66 30.67
N THR A 158 30.95 -33.16 29.43
CA THR A 158 29.77 -33.15 28.52
C THR A 158 29.73 -34.50 27.75
N PRO A 159 28.68 -34.98 27.00
CA PRO A 159 27.35 -34.44 26.67
C PRO A 159 26.16 -35.47 26.61
N GLU A 160 24.94 -34.98 26.28
CA GLU A 160 23.90 -35.59 25.37
C GLU A 160 22.74 -36.53 25.85
N ILE A 161 21.54 -36.29 25.27
CA ILE A 161 20.33 -37.13 24.93
C ILE A 161 19.23 -37.49 25.99
N THR A 162 17.99 -37.06 25.67
CA THR A 162 16.59 -37.33 26.13
C THR A 162 16.19 -38.84 26.09
N PRO A 163 15.28 -39.44 26.91
CA PRO A 163 13.80 -39.23 26.87
C PRO A 163 12.97 -39.48 28.16
N ALA A 164 11.66 -39.17 28.06
CA ALA A 164 10.52 -39.37 29.00
C ALA A 164 10.20 -40.88 29.30
N PRO A 165 9.08 -41.33 29.95
CA PRO A 165 7.91 -40.67 30.59
C PRO A 165 7.42 -41.34 31.93
N THR A 166 6.35 -40.83 32.57
CA THR A 166 5.09 -41.55 32.98
C THR A 166 4.37 -40.92 34.18
N THR A 167 3.12 -40.49 33.93
CA THR A 167 1.99 -40.19 34.83
C THR A 167 1.41 -41.48 35.47
N PRO A 168 0.67 -41.45 36.61
CA PRO A 168 -0.79 -41.19 36.58
C PRO A 168 -1.42 -40.49 37.82
N VAL A 169 -2.30 -39.48 37.61
CA VAL A 169 -3.77 -39.45 37.81
C VAL A 169 -4.28 -39.45 39.26
N GLU A 170 -4.85 -38.32 39.71
CA GLU A 170 -6.19 -38.28 40.33
C GLU A 170 -6.82 -36.85 40.26
N THR A 171 -8.03 -36.81 39.72
CA THR A 171 -9.03 -35.72 39.66
C THR A 171 -9.49 -35.25 41.05
N VAL A 172 -9.85 -33.97 41.27
CA VAL A 172 -11.23 -33.41 41.33
C VAL A 172 -11.19 -31.86 41.52
N ALA A 173 -12.17 -31.20 40.90
CA ALA A 173 -12.88 -29.98 41.35
C ALA A 173 -12.37 -28.60 40.91
N ASP A 174 -13.13 -28.12 39.92
CA ASP A 174 -13.46 -26.75 39.53
C ASP A 174 -13.65 -25.79 40.72
N ASP A 175 -12.95 -24.66 40.67
CA ASP A 175 -13.39 -23.39 41.26
C ASP A 175 -12.65 -22.22 40.57
N GLY A 176 -13.39 -21.45 39.77
CA GLY A 176 -13.20 -20.00 39.66
C GLY A 176 -12.13 -19.46 38.71
N ALA A 177 -11.87 -20.08 37.55
CA ALA A 177 -11.06 -19.43 36.52
C ALA A 177 -11.79 -18.20 35.95
N THR A 178 -11.38 -17.00 36.36
CA THR A 178 -11.77 -15.75 35.69
C THR A 178 -11.41 -15.86 34.21
N LEU A 179 -12.42 -15.93 33.35
CA LEU A 179 -12.26 -15.98 31.89
C LEU A 179 -11.36 -14.83 31.43
N PRO A 180 -10.37 -15.08 30.55
CA PRO A 180 -9.45 -14.05 30.08
C PRO A 180 -10.22 -12.96 29.33
N GLU A 181 -9.85 -11.70 29.58
CA GLU A 181 -10.36 -10.56 28.82
C GLU A 181 -9.64 -10.48 27.48
N LEU A 182 -10.41 -10.45 26.39
CA LEU A 182 -9.95 -10.43 25.02
C LEU A 182 -9.96 -8.99 24.52
N ASP A 183 -8.79 -8.47 24.15
CA ASP A 183 -8.67 -7.12 23.58
C ASP A 183 -9.37 -7.07 22.21
N VAL A 184 -10.19 -6.03 22.03
CA VAL A 184 -10.90 -5.76 20.77
C VAL A 184 -10.57 -4.33 20.33
N ARG A 185 -9.84 -4.24 19.21
CA ARG A 185 -9.40 -2.98 18.63
C ARG A 185 -10.37 -2.51 17.57
N VAL A 186 -10.65 -1.20 17.58
CA VAL A 186 -11.53 -0.56 16.59
C VAL A 186 -10.69 0.35 15.71
N GLY A 187 -10.58 0.01 14.43
CA GLY A 187 -9.92 0.81 13.39
C GLY A 187 -10.95 1.52 12.52
N ARG A 188 -10.80 2.84 12.33
CA ARG A 188 -11.65 3.62 11.43
C ARG A 188 -11.02 3.68 10.05
N HIS A 189 -11.74 3.24 9.02
CA HIS A 189 -11.33 3.35 7.63
C HIS A 189 -12.35 4.18 6.82
N PRO A 190 -11.99 4.67 5.61
CA PRO A 190 -12.85 5.56 4.83
C PRO A 190 -14.23 4.96 4.47
N THR A 191 -14.31 3.63 4.25
CA THR A 191 -15.52 2.95 3.75
C THR A 191 -16.10 1.92 4.73
N PHE A 192 -15.39 1.59 5.82
CA PHE A 192 -15.80 0.61 6.83
C PHE A 192 -15.17 0.90 8.20
N TYR A 193 -15.67 0.27 9.25
CA TYR A 193 -14.99 0.19 10.55
C TYR A 193 -14.52 -1.24 10.78
N ARG A 194 -13.31 -1.40 11.31
CA ARG A 194 -12.67 -2.69 11.55
C ARG A 194 -12.66 -3.02 13.03
N LEU A 195 -13.17 -4.18 13.39
CA LEU A 195 -13.02 -4.81 14.70
C LEU A 195 -11.95 -5.88 14.60
N VAL A 196 -10.98 -5.87 15.50
CA VAL A 196 -9.91 -6.89 15.58
C VAL A 196 -9.95 -7.54 16.94
N PHE A 197 -10.25 -8.83 16.99
CA PHE A 197 -10.26 -9.67 18.19
C PHE A 197 -8.90 -10.34 18.33
N ASP A 198 -8.14 -9.98 19.37
CA ASP A 198 -6.74 -10.37 19.55
C ASP A 198 -6.60 -11.60 20.45
N TRP A 199 -6.71 -12.80 19.88
CA TRP A 199 -6.59 -14.03 20.68
C TRP A 199 -5.14 -14.39 20.98
N PRO A 200 -4.82 -14.93 22.17
CA PRO A 200 -3.49 -15.42 22.49
C PRO A 200 -3.11 -16.65 21.63
N ASN A 201 -4.08 -17.52 21.33
CA ASN A 201 -3.91 -18.71 20.48
C ASN A 201 -4.92 -18.71 19.33
N ARG A 202 -4.68 -19.53 18.30
CA ARG A 202 -5.60 -19.66 17.16
C ARG A 202 -6.91 -20.32 17.60
N THR A 203 -8.04 -19.61 17.44
CA THR A 203 -9.39 -20.05 17.84
C THR A 203 -10.32 -20.15 16.64
N ASP A 204 -11.07 -21.23 16.45
CA ASP A 204 -12.08 -21.36 15.39
C ASP A 204 -13.25 -20.37 15.57
N TYR A 205 -13.86 -19.92 14.48
CA TYR A 205 -15.01 -19.02 14.56
C TYR A 205 -16.00 -19.21 13.40
N ALA A 206 -17.26 -18.88 13.64
CA ALA A 206 -18.33 -18.86 12.66
C ALA A 206 -19.10 -17.54 12.74
N LEU A 207 -19.61 -17.05 11.60
CA LEU A 207 -20.54 -15.93 11.55
C LEU A 207 -21.94 -16.44 11.20
N GLU A 208 -22.91 -16.15 12.04
CA GLU A 208 -24.29 -16.58 11.88
C GLU A 208 -25.26 -15.39 12.04
N GLY A 209 -26.48 -15.50 11.51
CA GLY A 209 -27.52 -14.48 11.66
C GLY A 209 -27.79 -13.62 10.42
N ALA A 210 -28.84 -12.80 10.50
CA ALA A 210 -29.34 -11.99 9.39
C ALA A 210 -28.59 -10.65 9.28
N GLN A 211 -28.50 -10.08 8.08
CA GLN A 211 -27.90 -8.75 7.89
C GLN A 211 -28.58 -7.70 8.78
N GLY A 212 -27.79 -6.97 9.58
CA GLY A 212 -28.31 -6.05 10.60
C GLY A 212 -28.19 -6.54 12.04
N SER A 213 -28.10 -7.86 12.27
CA SER A 213 -27.82 -8.46 13.59
C SER A 213 -27.15 -9.82 13.38
N GLN A 214 -25.82 -9.81 13.36
CA GLN A 214 -25.00 -10.99 13.08
C GLN A 214 -24.16 -11.36 14.31
N THR A 215 -24.11 -12.64 14.65
CA THR A 215 -23.37 -13.18 15.78
C THR A 215 -22.09 -13.84 15.28
N ILE A 216 -20.98 -13.52 15.92
CA ILE A 216 -19.70 -14.20 15.73
C ILE A 216 -19.52 -15.14 16.92
N ALA A 217 -19.54 -16.44 16.65
CA ALA A 217 -19.32 -17.48 17.64
C ALA A 217 -17.85 -17.93 17.57
N PHE A 218 -17.14 -17.85 18.69
CA PHE A 218 -15.74 -18.26 18.81
C PHE A 218 -15.61 -19.56 19.60
N GLY A 219 -14.85 -20.53 19.11
CA GLY A 219 -14.64 -21.82 19.78
C GLY A 219 -13.86 -21.76 21.11
N ALA A 220 -13.40 -20.59 21.54
CA ALA A 220 -12.71 -20.38 22.81
C ALA A 220 -13.47 -19.40 23.72
N SER A 221 -13.30 -19.57 25.02
CA SER A 221 -14.00 -18.81 26.06
C SER A 221 -13.20 -17.55 26.42
N ALA A 222 -13.87 -16.39 26.43
CA ALA A 222 -13.28 -15.11 26.82
C ALA A 222 -14.37 -14.10 27.20
N ARG A 223 -13.96 -12.92 27.69
CA ARG A 223 -14.83 -11.75 27.89
C ARG A 223 -14.31 -10.56 27.09
N ILE A 224 -15.19 -9.72 26.55
CA ILE A 224 -14.86 -8.47 25.88
C ILE A 224 -15.56 -7.28 26.58
N ASP A 225 -14.94 -6.10 26.58
CA ASP A 225 -15.65 -4.87 26.92
C ASP A 225 -16.47 -4.38 25.72
N ALA A 226 -17.60 -5.03 25.49
CA ALA A 226 -18.52 -4.71 24.39
C ALA A 226 -19.07 -3.27 24.48
N THR A 227 -19.11 -2.69 25.69
CA THR A 227 -19.57 -1.31 25.90
C THR A 227 -18.53 -0.34 25.38
N ASP A 228 -17.26 -0.53 25.72
CA ASP A 228 -16.18 0.31 25.23
C ASP A 228 -15.97 0.21 23.71
N VAL A 229 -16.04 -1.02 23.18
CA VAL A 229 -16.00 -1.26 21.74
C VAL A 229 -17.16 -0.55 21.03
N SER A 230 -18.38 -0.62 21.58
CA SER A 230 -19.55 0.08 21.02
C SER A 230 -19.41 1.60 21.03
N ARG A 231 -18.73 2.19 22.03
CA ARG A 231 -18.48 3.65 22.08
C ARG A 231 -17.52 4.13 21.00
N ARG A 232 -16.60 3.26 20.55
CA ARG A 232 -15.61 3.56 19.50
C ARG A 232 -16.15 3.33 18.08
N LEU A 233 -17.36 2.77 17.94
CA LEU A 233 -18.03 2.50 16.68
C LEU A 233 -19.00 3.64 16.28
N PRO A 234 -19.36 3.78 14.99
CA PRO A 234 -20.19 4.88 14.51
C PRO A 234 -21.66 4.71 14.92
N GLN A 235 -22.44 5.81 14.87
CA GLN A 235 -23.87 5.76 15.19
C GLN A 235 -24.61 4.71 14.35
N GLY A 236 -25.47 3.94 15.03
CA GLY A 236 -26.18 2.81 14.44
C GLY A 236 -25.36 1.53 14.35
N VAL A 237 -24.21 1.41 15.03
CA VAL A 237 -23.53 0.13 15.23
C VAL A 237 -23.38 -0.14 16.72
N ARG A 238 -23.76 -1.34 17.17
CA ARG A 238 -23.56 -1.79 18.55
C ARG A 238 -22.98 -3.18 18.55
N VAL A 239 -22.09 -3.43 19.50
CA VAL A 239 -21.52 -4.74 19.79
C VAL A 239 -21.99 -5.14 21.17
N ARG A 240 -22.49 -6.37 21.28
CA ARG A 240 -22.90 -6.96 22.55
C ARG A 240 -22.34 -8.37 22.64
N GLN A 241 -21.87 -8.74 23.82
CA GLN A 241 -21.52 -10.13 24.10
C GLN A 241 -22.79 -10.90 24.52
N ASP A 242 -23.07 -12.03 23.87
CA ASP A 242 -24.21 -12.91 24.16
C ASP A 242 -23.79 -14.17 24.94
N GLY A 243 -22.58 -14.66 24.69
CA GLY A 243 -22.00 -15.85 25.30
C GLY A 243 -20.57 -15.60 25.74
N THR A 244 -20.10 -16.33 26.76
CA THR A 244 -18.71 -16.25 27.27
C THR A 244 -17.97 -17.57 27.22
N ASN A 245 -18.68 -18.67 26.96
CA ASN A 245 -18.12 -20.01 26.86
C ASN A 245 -19.04 -20.94 26.03
N PRO A 246 -18.88 -21.01 24.70
CA PRO A 246 -17.97 -20.22 23.85
C PRO A 246 -18.28 -18.71 23.83
N LEU A 247 -17.30 -17.86 23.45
CA LEU A 247 -17.53 -16.41 23.32
C LEU A 247 -18.42 -16.16 22.09
N ASP A 248 -19.58 -15.55 22.30
CA ASP A 248 -20.48 -15.12 21.23
C ASP A 248 -20.63 -13.60 21.25
N VAL A 249 -20.38 -12.96 20.10
CA VAL A 249 -20.40 -11.50 19.95
C VAL A 249 -21.40 -11.10 18.87
N VAL A 250 -22.48 -10.43 19.27
CA VAL A 250 -23.51 -9.89 18.37
C VAL A 250 -23.12 -8.50 17.92
N ILE A 251 -23.14 -8.29 16.60
CA ILE A 251 -22.92 -7.00 15.95
C ILE A 251 -24.24 -6.56 15.32
N GLU A 252 -24.86 -5.54 15.92
CA GLU A 252 -26.11 -4.94 15.45
C GLU A 252 -25.78 -3.69 14.62
N THR A 253 -26.37 -3.59 13.42
CA THR A 253 -26.20 -2.45 12.51
C THR A 253 -27.55 -1.88 12.08
N THR A 254 -27.73 -0.56 12.19
CA THR A 254 -28.94 0.19 11.84
C THR A 254 -28.57 1.45 11.03
N PRO A 255 -28.91 1.54 9.73
CA PRO A 255 -29.56 0.51 8.91
C PRO A 255 -28.68 -0.76 8.78
N ALA A 256 -29.27 -1.88 8.36
CA ALA A 256 -28.57 -3.14 8.18
C ALA A 256 -27.37 -2.96 7.22
N ARG A 257 -26.19 -3.41 7.67
CA ARG A 257 -24.92 -3.30 6.94
C ARG A 257 -24.31 -4.69 6.73
N GLN A 258 -23.57 -4.84 5.65
CA GLN A 258 -22.83 -6.07 5.37
C GLN A 258 -21.55 -6.13 6.23
N LEU A 259 -21.28 -7.29 6.81
CA LEU A 259 -20.01 -7.59 7.49
C LEU A 259 -19.11 -8.41 6.58
N ARG A 260 -17.82 -8.07 6.54
CA ARG A 260 -16.76 -8.88 5.92
C ARG A 260 -15.83 -9.34 7.03
N HIS A 261 -15.46 -10.62 7.09
CA HIS A 261 -14.57 -11.13 8.13
C HIS A 261 -13.47 -12.02 7.56
N PHE A 262 -12.34 -12.09 8.26
CA PHE A 262 -11.23 -12.96 7.92
C PHE A 262 -10.33 -13.17 9.14
N ARG A 263 -9.49 -14.20 9.09
CA ARG A 263 -8.45 -14.47 10.09
C ARG A 263 -7.11 -13.88 9.65
N SER A 264 -6.35 -13.32 10.58
CA SER A 264 -4.96 -12.91 10.37
C SER A 264 -4.11 -13.40 11.55
N GLY A 265 -3.39 -14.52 11.36
CA GLY A 265 -2.67 -15.19 12.44
C GLY A 265 -3.59 -15.68 13.57
N ASN A 266 -3.33 -15.25 14.79
CA ASN A 266 -4.19 -15.47 15.97
C ASN A 266 -5.34 -14.45 16.09
N LYS A 267 -5.44 -13.47 15.18
CA LYS A 267 -6.46 -12.42 15.22
C LYS A 267 -7.65 -12.77 14.33
N VAL A 268 -8.85 -12.36 14.74
CA VAL A 268 -10.06 -12.41 13.90
C VAL A 268 -10.52 -11.00 13.62
N VAL A 269 -10.69 -10.67 12.34
CA VAL A 269 -10.97 -9.31 11.87
C VAL A 269 -12.37 -9.27 11.27
N VAL A 270 -13.14 -8.22 11.61
CA VAL A 270 -14.50 -7.99 11.12
C VAL A 270 -14.65 -6.54 10.67
N ASP A 271 -14.89 -6.35 9.38
CA ASP A 271 -15.12 -5.08 8.73
C ASP A 271 -16.63 -4.83 8.58
N ILE A 272 -17.10 -3.72 9.14
CA ILE A 272 -18.49 -3.25 9.08
C ILE A 272 -18.61 -2.26 7.93
N MET A 273 -19.21 -2.68 6.81
CA MET A 273 -19.26 -1.92 5.56
C MET A 273 -20.37 -0.84 5.57
N GLY A 274 -20.29 0.18 4.72
CA GLY A 274 -21.42 1.09 4.47
C GLY A 274 -21.69 2.13 5.58
N VAL A 275 -20.65 2.49 6.33
CA VAL A 275 -20.66 3.54 7.36
C VAL A 275 -20.33 4.90 6.74
N GLN A 276 -21.19 5.33 5.82
CA GLN A 276 -21.21 6.70 5.29
C GLN A 276 -22.23 7.53 6.08
N ARG A 277 -21.86 8.79 6.36
CA ARG A 277 -22.80 9.76 6.93
C ARG A 277 -23.94 9.94 5.94
N ALA A 278 -25.17 9.68 6.36
CA ALA A 278 -26.36 10.02 5.61
C ALA A 278 -26.35 11.54 5.32
N PRO A 279 -26.64 11.98 4.08
CA PRO A 279 -26.90 13.38 3.80
C PRO A 279 -28.16 13.78 4.58
N ALA A 280 -28.06 14.85 5.36
CA ALA A 280 -29.24 15.47 5.95
C ALA A 280 -30.12 16.00 4.81
N THR A 281 -31.26 15.34 4.62
CA THR A 281 -32.43 15.93 3.99
C THR A 281 -32.78 17.23 4.69
N THR A 282 -32.79 18.35 3.97
CA THR A 282 -33.74 19.42 4.26
C THR A 282 -34.28 19.98 2.95
N SER A 283 -35.57 19.75 2.81
CA SER A 283 -36.49 20.35 1.88
C SER A 283 -36.45 21.88 1.86
N THR A 284 -36.48 22.46 0.67
CA THR A 284 -37.37 23.60 0.37
C THR A 284 -37.72 23.54 -1.13
N GLN A 285 -38.80 22.86 -1.49
CA GLN A 285 -40.10 23.46 -1.81
C GLN A 285 -40.06 24.74 -2.67
N ASN A 286 -40.57 24.53 -3.89
CA ASN A 286 -41.54 25.35 -4.63
C ASN A 286 -41.07 26.44 -5.60
N ARG A 287 -41.10 26.08 -6.90
CA ARG A 287 -42.17 26.56 -7.78
C ARG A 287 -42.47 25.64 -8.98
N THR A 288 -43.53 24.85 -8.81
CA THR A 288 -44.63 24.53 -9.75
C THR A 288 -44.43 24.59 -11.27
N ALA A 289 -44.65 23.42 -11.91
CA ALA A 289 -45.61 23.09 -13.00
C ALA A 289 -45.03 21.85 -13.72
N GLY A 290 -45.63 20.67 -13.82
CA GLY A 290 -47.02 20.26 -13.85
C GLY A 290 -47.27 19.53 -15.17
N THR A 291 -47.52 18.21 -15.10
CA THR A 291 -48.14 17.31 -16.13
C THR A 291 -47.34 17.10 -17.44
N THR A 292 -47.07 15.89 -17.97
CA THR A 292 -47.87 14.65 -18.14
C THR A 292 -46.99 13.41 -18.38
N ASP A 293 -47.42 12.25 -17.87
CA ASP A 293 -47.11 10.86 -18.30
C ASP A 293 -47.74 10.54 -19.70
N PRO A 294 -47.61 9.34 -20.32
CA PRO A 294 -46.52 8.34 -20.34
C PRO A 294 -46.30 7.69 -21.75
N ALA A 295 -45.34 6.76 -21.82
CA ALA A 295 -45.27 5.56 -22.70
C ALA A 295 -45.05 5.71 -24.23
N THR A 296 -44.00 5.06 -24.76
CA THR A 296 -44.07 3.79 -25.53
C THR A 296 -42.68 3.40 -26.11
N THR A 297 -42.48 2.09 -26.18
CA THR A 297 -41.36 1.21 -26.53
C THR A 297 -40.72 1.32 -27.94
N ALA A 298 -39.39 1.11 -28.01
CA ALA A 298 -38.54 0.24 -28.90
C ALA A 298 -38.95 -0.09 -30.39
N PRO A 299 -38.10 -0.59 -31.33
CA PRO A 299 -36.61 -0.72 -31.45
C PRO A 299 -35.98 -0.47 -32.89
N THR A 300 -34.63 -0.33 -32.96
CA THR A 300 -33.64 -0.64 -34.06
C THR A 300 -33.71 0.02 -35.50
N PRO A 301 -32.72 -0.19 -36.42
CA PRO A 301 -31.72 0.76 -37.00
C PRO A 301 -32.08 1.23 -38.46
N PRO A 302 -31.40 2.18 -39.18
CA PRO A 302 -29.99 2.10 -39.66
C PRO A 302 -29.24 3.45 -39.92
N ALA A 303 -27.93 3.39 -40.18
CA ALA A 303 -27.17 4.43 -40.92
C ALA A 303 -27.57 4.43 -42.42
N PRO A 304 -27.20 5.39 -43.31
CA PRO A 304 -26.26 6.52 -43.20
C PRO A 304 -26.77 7.87 -43.79
N ALA A 305 -26.15 9.00 -43.44
CA ALA A 305 -26.00 10.15 -44.36
C ALA A 305 -24.96 11.15 -43.85
N ALA A 306 -24.07 11.53 -44.75
CA ALA A 306 -22.86 12.30 -44.57
C ALA A 306 -23.11 13.80 -44.27
N PRO A 307 -22.05 14.51 -43.81
CA PRO A 307 -22.09 15.84 -43.22
C PRO A 307 -21.71 16.94 -44.22
N ALA A 308 -22.05 18.19 -43.87
CA ALA A 308 -21.53 19.38 -44.53
C ALA A 308 -20.19 19.80 -43.87
N THR A 309 -19.13 19.59 -44.67
CA THR A 309 -17.77 20.15 -44.69
C THR A 309 -17.80 21.69 -44.86
N GLU A 310 -16.76 22.51 -44.63
CA GLU A 310 -15.37 22.58 -45.16
C GLU A 310 -14.53 23.43 -44.17
N THR A 311 -13.28 23.16 -43.77
CA THR A 311 -11.99 22.81 -44.43
C THR A 311 -11.22 23.97 -45.05
N ALA A 312 -9.95 24.12 -44.62
CA ALA A 312 -8.69 24.44 -45.35
C ALA A 312 -7.76 25.30 -44.45
N ALA A 313 -6.50 24.99 -44.08
CA ALA A 313 -5.37 24.25 -44.66
C ALA A 313 -4.84 24.89 -45.96
N GLN A 314 -3.64 25.51 -45.95
CA GLN A 314 -2.35 25.11 -46.60
C GLN A 314 -1.74 26.39 -47.24
N THR A 315 -0.44 26.64 -47.48
CA THR A 315 0.78 25.81 -47.68
C THR A 315 2.03 26.73 -47.67
N GLU A 316 3.20 26.10 -47.61
CA GLU A 316 4.60 26.56 -47.75
C GLU A 316 4.91 27.53 -48.92
N ASP A 317 5.89 28.44 -48.74
CA ASP A 317 7.22 28.39 -49.39
C ASP A 317 8.05 29.68 -49.11
N THR A 318 9.37 29.51 -48.96
CA THR A 318 10.40 30.60 -48.93
C THR A 318 11.13 30.60 -50.31
N PRO A 319 11.83 31.65 -50.83
CA PRO A 319 13.03 32.22 -50.21
C PRO A 319 13.44 33.68 -50.57
N ALA A 320 14.52 34.15 -49.92
CA ALA A 320 15.61 35.01 -50.41
C ALA A 320 15.55 36.56 -50.30
N ASN A 321 16.26 37.05 -49.27
CA ASN A 321 17.47 37.90 -49.28
C ASN A 321 17.48 39.30 -49.96
N GLY A 322 17.88 40.30 -49.18
CA GLY A 322 18.26 41.65 -49.64
C GLY A 322 18.77 42.52 -48.47
N SER A 323 20.09 42.58 -48.30
CA SER A 323 20.84 43.39 -47.34
C SER A 323 20.88 44.88 -47.70
N ALA A 324 20.99 45.75 -46.68
CA ALA A 324 22.01 46.81 -46.50
C ALA A 324 21.50 48.14 -45.89
N GLU A 325 22.15 48.51 -44.78
CA GLU A 325 22.70 49.82 -44.40
C GLU A 325 21.81 51.07 -44.20
N ASP A 326 21.72 51.43 -42.91
CA ASP A 326 22.29 52.64 -42.26
C ASP A 326 21.44 53.92 -42.06
N ALA A 327 21.63 54.41 -40.84
CA ALA A 327 21.47 55.76 -40.27
C ALA A 327 20.09 56.44 -40.21
N GLY A 328 19.71 56.82 -38.98
CA GLY A 328 18.97 58.05 -38.74
C GLY A 328 17.94 58.01 -37.62
N ASP A 329 18.41 58.27 -36.40
CA ASP A 329 17.81 59.18 -35.41
C ASP A 329 16.28 59.17 -35.24
N ALA A 330 15.81 58.67 -34.08
CA ALA A 330 14.46 58.92 -33.62
C ALA A 330 14.43 59.03 -32.08
N ALA A 331 14.47 60.28 -31.63
CA ALA A 331 14.00 60.64 -30.31
C ALA A 331 12.46 60.63 -30.26
N VAL A 332 11.96 60.19 -29.09
CA VAL A 332 10.66 60.46 -28.43
C VAL A 332 9.36 59.90 -29.05
N ASN A 333 8.79 58.87 -28.42
CA ASN A 333 7.79 59.07 -27.35
C ASN A 333 7.54 57.74 -26.58
N ALA A 334 7.85 57.77 -25.29
CA ALA A 334 7.59 56.71 -24.32
C ALA A 334 6.40 57.12 -23.43
N GLU A 335 5.47 56.19 -23.22
CA GLU A 335 4.43 56.27 -22.19
C GLU A 335 4.69 55.14 -21.16
N GLY A 336 4.93 55.60 -19.92
CA GLY A 336 5.11 54.95 -18.61
C GLY A 336 5.02 53.43 -18.41
N ALA A 337 6.14 52.86 -17.97
CA ALA A 337 6.15 51.72 -17.04
C ALA A 337 6.28 52.26 -15.60
N GLU A 338 5.43 51.81 -14.67
CA GLU A 338 5.58 52.06 -13.23
C GLU A 338 6.85 51.33 -12.72
N LEU A 339 7.77 52.07 -12.10
CA LEU A 339 8.99 51.52 -11.47
C LEU A 339 8.65 50.89 -10.11
N ASP A 340 9.21 49.71 -9.80
CA ASP A 340 9.10 49.10 -8.45
C ASP A 340 9.62 50.08 -7.39
N PRO A 341 8.81 50.47 -6.39
CA PRO A 341 9.22 51.37 -5.30
C PRO A 341 10.41 50.88 -4.47
N ASN A 342 10.69 49.57 -4.44
CA ASN A 342 11.86 49.00 -3.76
C ASN A 342 13.10 48.84 -4.68
N SER A 343 13.02 49.30 -5.93
CA SER A 343 14.13 49.22 -6.87
C SER A 343 15.26 50.21 -6.52
N PRO A 344 16.53 49.89 -6.81
CA PRO A 344 17.66 50.79 -6.67
C PRO A 344 17.49 52.15 -7.39
N GLU A 345 16.87 52.16 -8.58
CA GLU A 345 16.53 53.38 -9.31
C GLU A 345 15.50 54.25 -8.58
N ALA A 346 14.44 53.65 -8.03
CA ALA A 346 13.42 54.36 -7.27
C ALA A 346 13.99 54.91 -5.95
N LEU A 347 14.82 54.13 -5.26
CA LEU A 347 15.47 54.53 -4.02
C LEU A 347 16.54 55.62 -4.24
N ALA A 348 17.31 55.57 -5.33
CA ALA A 348 18.26 56.60 -5.71
C ALA A 348 17.57 57.91 -6.15
N GLN A 349 16.47 57.82 -6.91
CA GLN A 349 15.66 58.98 -7.27
C GLN A 349 14.97 59.60 -6.04
N ALA A 350 14.51 58.80 -5.09
CA ALA A 350 13.95 59.29 -3.83
C ALA A 350 14.98 60.04 -2.98
N ALA A 351 16.24 59.59 -2.96
CA ALA A 351 17.34 60.25 -2.26
C ALA A 351 17.76 61.58 -2.92
N GLN A 352 17.78 61.65 -4.26
CA GLN A 352 18.10 62.89 -5.00
C GLN A 352 16.97 63.93 -4.96
N ASN A 353 15.71 63.48 -4.86
CA ASN A 353 14.53 64.36 -4.75
C ASN A 353 14.30 64.93 -3.34
N ALA A 354 15.11 64.56 -2.34
CA ALA A 354 14.99 65.04 -0.96
C ALA A 354 15.35 66.54 -0.77
N GLU A 355 15.88 67.24 -1.78
CA GLU A 355 16.04 68.70 -1.76
C GLU A 355 14.81 69.50 -2.23
N ASN A 356 13.71 68.87 -2.70
CA ASN A 356 12.48 69.60 -3.07
C ASN A 356 11.17 68.80 -2.86
N THR A 357 10.54 69.02 -1.70
CA THR A 357 9.08 68.85 -1.37
C THR A 357 8.31 67.51 -1.65
N VAL A 358 8.01 66.82 -0.53
CA VAL A 358 6.73 66.18 -0.05
C VAL A 358 6.06 64.99 -0.80
N ARG A 359 6.20 63.82 -0.13
CA ARG A 359 5.35 62.59 0.02
C ARG A 359 5.24 61.55 -1.11
N THR A 360 5.80 60.34 -0.88
CA THR A 360 5.11 59.11 -0.40
C THR A 360 6.10 58.00 -0.03
N ASN A 361 5.85 57.32 1.10
CA ASN A 361 6.38 56.05 1.67
C ASN A 361 7.89 55.74 1.64
N GLY A 362 8.42 55.46 2.83
CA GLY A 362 9.85 55.44 3.18
C GLY A 362 10.21 56.75 3.89
N GLN A 363 9.95 56.86 5.20
CA GLN A 363 10.19 58.10 5.96
C GLN A 363 11.68 58.48 5.91
N ALA A 364 12.02 59.42 5.03
CA ALA A 364 13.14 60.32 5.24
C ALA A 364 13.00 60.98 6.62
N PRO A 365 14.10 61.22 7.34
CA PRO A 365 14.05 61.63 8.74
C PRO A 365 13.30 62.98 8.86
N VAL A 366 12.11 62.92 9.48
CA VAL A 366 11.27 64.11 9.74
C VAL A 366 11.79 64.76 11.01
N GLU A 367 12.08 66.06 10.97
CA GLU A 367 12.39 66.80 12.21
C GLU A 367 11.23 66.66 13.20
N ARG A 368 11.52 66.25 14.42
CA ARG A 368 10.51 66.01 15.45
C ARG A 368 10.49 67.16 16.45
N GLU A 369 9.29 67.52 16.91
CA GLU A 369 9.18 68.38 18.09
C GLU A 369 9.64 67.60 19.32
N SER A 370 10.41 68.27 20.20
CA SER A 370 10.86 67.65 21.44
C SER A 370 9.69 67.52 22.41
N ILE A 371 9.50 66.35 23.02
CA ILE A 371 8.45 66.12 24.02
C ILE A 371 8.76 66.73 25.40
N GLY A 372 9.90 67.43 25.52
CA GLY A 372 10.31 68.17 26.71
C GLY A 372 11.52 67.57 27.41
N ASP A 373 11.79 68.07 28.62
CA ASP A 373 12.90 67.63 29.46
C ASP A 373 12.46 66.42 30.32
N LEU A 374 13.08 65.25 30.10
CA LEU A 374 12.78 64.00 30.80
C LEU A 374 13.93 63.63 31.74
N VAL A 375 13.61 63.11 32.92
CA VAL A 375 14.61 62.58 33.86
C VAL A 375 14.76 61.08 33.63
N VAL A 376 15.99 60.63 33.38
CA VAL A 376 16.30 59.19 33.27
C VAL A 376 16.34 58.59 34.67
N THR A 377 15.57 57.52 34.89
CA THR A 377 15.55 56.81 36.17
C THR A 377 16.65 55.76 36.23
N VAL A 378 17.20 55.53 37.43
CA VAL A 378 18.21 54.51 37.68
C VAL A 378 17.68 53.56 38.75
N GLU A 379 17.66 52.26 38.45
CA GLU A 379 17.34 51.21 39.41
C GLU A 379 18.53 50.25 39.48
N GLN A 380 19.11 50.09 40.67
CA GLN A 380 20.27 49.22 40.87
C GLN A 380 19.97 48.11 41.89
N THR A 381 20.20 46.86 41.49
CA THR A 381 20.15 45.69 42.37
C THR A 381 21.56 45.12 42.60
N ALA A 382 21.69 44.00 43.32
CA ALA A 382 22.99 43.39 43.58
C ALA A 382 23.68 42.84 42.31
N THR A 383 22.93 42.59 41.23
CA THR A 383 23.40 41.94 40.01
C THR A 383 23.05 42.70 38.72
N GLU A 384 22.17 43.71 38.78
CA GLU A 384 21.64 44.41 37.61
C GLU A 384 21.60 45.92 37.82
N LEU A 385 21.84 46.68 36.75
CA LEU A 385 21.64 48.12 36.68
C LEU A 385 20.68 48.44 35.53
N SER A 386 19.57 49.11 35.82
CA SER A 386 18.53 49.44 34.85
C SER A 386 18.39 50.95 34.67
N LEU A 387 18.44 51.41 33.42
CA LEU A 387 18.12 52.79 33.03
C LEU A 387 16.71 52.85 32.46
N GLY A 388 15.85 53.71 33.01
CA GLY A 388 14.49 53.93 32.53
C GLY A 388 14.35 55.25 31.78
N PHE A 389 13.78 55.19 30.58
CA PHE A 389 13.51 56.30 29.68
C PHE A 389 11.99 56.49 29.52
N PRO A 390 11.38 57.43 30.27
CA PRO A 390 9.92 57.55 30.36
C PRO A 390 9.35 58.42 29.23
N PHE A 391 9.37 57.92 28.00
CA PHE A 391 8.90 58.67 26.83
C PHE A 391 7.37 58.84 26.79
N GLY A 392 6.60 57.92 27.40
CA GLY A 392 5.13 58.01 27.47
C GLY A 392 4.40 57.98 26.11
N GLN A 393 5.08 57.57 25.04
CA GLN A 393 4.52 57.38 23.71
C GLN A 393 5.27 56.27 22.96
N PRO A 394 4.61 55.55 22.03
CA PRO A 394 5.24 54.45 21.29
C PRO A 394 6.38 54.96 20.42
N GLY A 395 7.50 54.22 20.45
CA GLY A 395 8.69 54.50 19.65
C GLY A 395 9.70 53.35 19.69
N GLY A 396 10.36 53.07 18.57
CA GLY A 396 11.41 52.07 18.48
C GLY A 396 12.75 52.51 19.10
N ALA A 397 13.59 51.53 19.42
CA ALA A 397 14.97 51.75 19.87
C ALA A 397 15.98 50.98 19.00
N ALA A 398 17.23 51.46 19.01
CA ALA A 398 18.41 50.77 18.50
C ALA A 398 19.57 50.93 19.49
N VAL A 399 20.29 49.85 19.76
CA VAL A 399 21.37 49.80 20.75
C VAL A 399 22.56 49.05 20.18
N TRP A 400 23.72 49.71 20.10
CA TRP A 400 24.95 49.14 19.54
C TRP A 400 26.19 49.69 20.24
N SER A 401 27.34 49.03 20.05
CA SER A 401 28.62 49.49 20.58
C SER A 401 29.57 49.84 19.44
N ARG A 402 30.18 51.03 19.49
CA ARG A 402 31.15 51.51 18.50
C ARG A 402 32.17 52.45 19.13
N ALA A 403 33.43 52.32 18.73
CA ALA A 403 34.55 53.17 19.18
C ALA A 403 34.71 53.29 20.72
N GLY A 404 34.35 52.24 21.47
CA GLY A 404 34.43 52.22 22.94
C GLY A 404 33.24 52.85 23.66
N PHE A 405 32.21 53.28 22.91
CA PHE A 405 30.95 53.80 23.44
C PHE A 405 29.79 52.85 23.15
N LEU A 406 28.90 52.72 24.13
CA LEU A 406 27.55 52.21 23.96
C LEU A 406 26.65 53.35 23.48
N TRP A 407 25.94 53.10 22.39
CA TRP A 407 25.00 54.03 21.78
C TRP A 407 23.57 53.53 21.95
N LEU A 408 22.67 54.45 22.28
CA LEU A 408 21.23 54.22 22.33
C LEU A 408 20.55 55.28 21.49
N ALA A 409 19.78 54.87 20.48
CA ALA A 409 18.95 55.75 19.67
C ALA A 409 17.48 55.37 19.87
N PHE A 410 16.67 56.38 20.17
CA PHE A 410 15.22 56.25 20.29
C PHE A 410 14.57 57.15 19.25
N ASP A 411 13.59 56.64 18.51
CA ASP A 411 12.84 57.41 17.50
C ASP A 411 11.81 58.39 18.12
N VAL A 412 12.04 58.81 19.36
CA VAL A 412 11.33 59.86 20.06
C VAL A 412 12.33 60.96 20.38
N ARG A 413 12.00 62.23 20.11
CA ARG A 413 12.88 63.36 20.44
C ARG A 413 12.50 63.94 21.81
N ALA A 414 13.45 63.95 22.74
CA ALA A 414 13.34 64.55 24.06
C ALA A 414 14.69 65.11 24.48
N ASN A 415 14.70 66.04 25.44
CA ASN A 415 15.93 66.44 26.12
C ASN A 415 16.06 65.61 27.39
N LEU A 416 17.16 64.89 27.58
CA LEU A 416 17.37 64.04 28.73
C LEU A 416 18.19 64.74 29.80
N ASN A 417 17.66 64.78 31.02
CA ASN A 417 18.44 65.05 32.21
C ASN A 417 19.14 63.76 32.67
N LEU A 418 20.46 63.75 32.53
CA LEU A 418 21.34 62.60 32.83
C LEU A 418 22.05 62.73 34.19
N ASP A 419 21.72 63.73 35.01
CA ASP A 419 22.40 63.97 36.28
C ASP A 419 22.21 62.81 37.27
N THR A 420 21.02 62.21 37.31
CA THR A 420 20.74 61.00 38.11
C THR A 420 21.63 59.84 37.68
N VAL A 421 21.82 59.62 36.37
CA VAL A 421 22.71 58.57 35.85
C VAL A 421 24.17 58.84 36.26
N ARG A 422 24.62 60.08 36.18
CA ARG A 422 25.98 60.47 36.62
C ARG A 422 26.22 60.32 38.12
N GLN A 423 25.19 60.41 38.94
CA GLN A 423 25.29 60.30 40.40
C GLN A 423 25.13 58.86 40.89
N GLU A 424 24.14 58.13 40.37
CA GLU A 424 23.73 56.82 40.89
C GLU A 424 24.37 55.65 40.12
N ALA A 425 24.72 55.83 38.84
CA ALA A 425 25.29 54.76 38.01
C ALA A 425 26.81 54.90 37.76
N ALA A 426 27.49 55.85 38.40
CA ALA A 426 28.92 56.19 38.15
C ALA A 426 29.92 55.03 38.35
N GLN A 427 29.51 53.95 39.04
CA GLN A 427 30.36 52.76 39.25
C GLN A 427 30.44 51.86 38.01
N ILE A 428 29.43 51.91 37.15
CA ILE A 428 29.28 51.06 35.96
C ILE A 428 29.29 51.92 34.68
N ILE A 429 28.72 53.12 34.71
CA ILE A 429 28.68 54.04 33.57
C ILE A 429 29.71 55.13 33.78
N GLY A 430 30.62 55.29 32.81
CA GLY A 430 31.62 56.36 32.81
C GLY A 430 31.04 57.66 32.26
N VAL A 431 31.55 58.12 31.11
CA VAL A 431 30.97 59.24 30.36
C VAL A 431 29.55 58.89 29.93
N VAL A 432 28.60 59.80 30.12
CA VAL A 432 27.22 59.72 29.59
C VAL A 432 26.75 61.10 29.14
N GLU A 433 26.34 61.19 27.89
CA GLU A 433 25.84 62.42 27.28
C GLU A 433 24.83 62.15 26.18
N GLN A 434 24.01 63.16 25.92
CA GLN A 434 23.07 63.16 24.82
C GLN A 434 23.71 63.84 23.61
N VAL A 435 23.67 63.18 22.46
CA VAL A 435 24.09 63.75 21.17
C VAL A 435 22.90 64.51 20.58
N GLU A 436 23.14 65.73 20.10
CA GLU A 436 22.10 66.55 19.50
C GLU A 436 21.61 65.93 18.18
N SER A 437 20.30 65.73 18.06
CA SER A 437 19.66 65.28 16.84
C SER A 437 18.30 65.95 16.66
N PRO A 438 17.97 66.42 15.44
CA PRO A 438 16.64 66.93 15.15
C PRO A 438 15.60 65.80 14.98
N TYR A 439 16.04 64.54 14.89
CA TYR A 439 15.20 63.39 14.51
C TYR A 439 14.86 62.44 15.66
N ALA A 440 15.70 62.39 16.69
CA ALA A 440 15.70 61.32 17.68
C ALA A 440 16.35 61.75 19.00
N THR A 441 16.19 60.93 20.05
CA THR A 441 16.98 61.02 21.28
C THR A 441 18.14 60.05 21.18
N ILE A 442 19.36 60.57 21.18
CA ILE A 442 20.58 59.76 21.04
C ILE A 442 21.42 59.93 22.30
N VAL A 443 21.72 58.82 22.98
CA VAL A 443 22.58 58.78 24.16
C VAL A 443 23.81 57.97 23.85
N ARG A 444 24.98 58.51 24.18
CA ARG A 444 26.24 57.77 24.14
C ARG A 444 26.86 57.69 25.53
N MET A 445 27.37 56.51 25.89
CA MET A 445 27.99 56.29 27.19
C MET A 445 29.14 55.27 27.14
N THR A 446 29.97 55.24 28.18
CA THR A 446 31.04 54.24 28.32
C THR A 446 30.68 53.22 29.41
N ILE A 447 30.90 51.94 29.13
CA ILE A 447 30.66 50.83 30.05
C ILE A 447 31.89 49.90 30.12
N PRO A 448 32.16 49.24 31.26
CA PRO A 448 33.19 48.21 31.38
C PRO A 448 32.95 47.02 30.43
N PRO A 449 34.02 46.33 29.99
CA PRO A 449 33.88 45.09 29.23
C PRO A 449 33.25 43.98 30.10
N GLY A 450 32.55 43.03 29.47
CA GLY A 450 31.92 41.91 30.16
C GLY A 450 30.54 42.22 30.77
N ILE A 451 29.87 43.23 30.23
CA ILE A 451 28.48 43.58 30.55
C ILE A 451 27.58 43.20 29.37
N GLY A 452 26.58 42.36 29.63
CA GLY A 452 25.47 42.05 28.74
C GLY A 452 24.34 43.07 28.88
N LEU A 453 23.52 43.20 27.84
CA LEU A 453 22.45 44.20 27.74
C LEU A 453 21.14 43.54 27.34
N TYR A 454 20.06 43.96 27.99
CA TYR A 454 18.69 43.56 27.67
C TYR A 454 17.79 44.78 27.65
N THR A 455 16.95 44.88 26.64
CA THR A 455 16.02 45.99 26.46
C THR A 455 14.59 45.48 26.64
N THR A 456 13.73 46.31 27.22
CA THR A 456 12.29 46.04 27.35
C THR A 456 11.53 47.35 27.14
N GLN A 457 10.35 47.26 26.53
CA GLN A 457 9.45 48.39 26.35
C GLN A 457 8.16 48.18 27.17
N SER A 458 7.65 49.25 27.79
CA SER A 458 6.34 49.24 28.47
C SER A 458 5.20 49.48 27.48
N ASP A 459 3.97 49.11 27.83
CA ASP A 459 2.77 49.41 27.03
C ASP A 459 2.54 50.93 26.84
N ALA A 460 3.10 51.76 27.71
CA ALA A 460 3.07 53.22 27.61
C ALA A 460 4.15 53.79 26.66
N GLY A 461 5.04 52.95 26.14
CA GLY A 461 6.14 53.34 25.25
C GLY A 461 7.45 53.70 25.96
N ASP A 462 7.56 53.44 27.26
CA ASP A 462 8.79 53.70 28.02
C ASP A 462 9.81 52.58 27.78
N TRP A 463 11.08 52.95 27.63
CA TRP A 463 12.17 52.00 27.44
C TRP A 463 12.93 51.76 28.74
N ARG A 464 13.21 50.50 29.06
CA ARG A 464 14.15 50.12 30.12
C ARG A 464 15.32 49.34 29.51
N VAL A 465 16.53 49.79 29.81
CA VAL A 465 17.78 49.15 29.39
C VAL A 465 18.51 48.60 30.61
N THR A 466 18.62 47.28 30.68
CA THR A 466 19.16 46.54 31.82
C THR A 466 20.56 46.02 31.49
N MET A 467 21.51 46.32 32.35
CA MET A 467 22.92 45.91 32.30
C MET A 467 23.18 44.85 33.36
N GLN A 468 23.80 43.74 32.98
CA GLN A 468 24.23 42.69 33.91
C GLN A 468 25.53 42.03 33.44
N GLN A 469 26.18 41.22 34.29
CA GLN A 469 27.42 40.54 33.90
C GLN A 469 27.14 39.54 32.76
N GLY A 470 27.84 39.68 31.63
CA GLY A 470 27.57 38.87 30.44
C GLY A 470 28.26 39.38 29.17
N ILE A 471 27.83 38.85 28.03
CA ILE A 471 28.31 39.27 26.70
C ILE A 471 27.20 40.10 26.05
N MET A 472 27.57 41.18 25.38
CA MET A 472 26.64 42.03 24.63
C MET A 472 26.24 41.32 23.33
N GLN A 473 25.06 40.68 23.34
CA GLN A 473 24.48 39.98 22.19
C GLN A 473 22.96 40.22 22.14
N PRO A 474 22.34 40.22 20.95
CA PRO A 474 20.89 40.31 20.82
C PRO A 474 20.20 39.04 21.39
N VAL A 475 18.94 39.18 21.78
CA VAL A 475 18.10 38.06 22.22
C VAL A 475 17.67 37.23 21.02
N GLU A 476 17.27 37.91 19.94
CA GLU A 476 16.93 37.29 18.66
C GLU A 476 17.89 37.81 17.57
N LYS A 477 18.50 36.88 16.83
CA LYS A 477 19.48 37.20 15.80
C LYS A 477 18.81 37.51 14.47
N LEU A 478 19.00 38.73 13.99
CA LEU A 478 18.64 39.11 12.62
C LEU A 478 19.68 38.54 11.65
N GLY A 479 19.21 37.81 10.62
CA GLY A 479 20.04 37.21 9.57
C GLY A 479 19.85 37.93 8.24
N PRO A 480 20.77 38.81 7.81
CA PRO A 480 20.66 39.48 6.52
C PRO A 480 20.77 38.49 5.35
N SER A 481 19.88 38.63 4.36
CA SER A 481 19.87 37.87 3.11
C SER A 481 20.10 38.80 1.92
N ILE A 482 20.51 38.25 0.79
CA ILE A 482 20.67 39.02 -0.45
C ILE A 482 19.53 38.61 -1.40
N GLU A 483 18.86 39.60 -1.98
CA GLU A 483 17.80 39.44 -2.98
C GLU A 483 18.22 40.19 -4.25
N LEU A 484 17.78 39.70 -5.41
CA LEU A 484 17.91 40.42 -6.66
C LEU A 484 16.63 41.22 -6.91
N ASP A 485 16.75 42.48 -7.32
CA ASP A 485 15.60 43.24 -7.80
C ASP A 485 15.08 42.70 -9.16
N GLU A 486 13.99 43.27 -9.66
CA GLU A 486 13.40 42.89 -10.96
C GLU A 486 14.35 43.12 -12.15
N GLN A 487 15.40 43.92 -11.97
CA GLN A 487 16.43 44.22 -12.95
C GLN A 487 17.74 43.45 -12.69
N THR A 488 17.71 42.40 -11.85
CA THR A 488 18.83 41.53 -11.50
C THR A 488 20.00 42.20 -10.76
N ARG A 489 19.77 43.35 -10.13
CA ARG A 489 20.71 44.03 -9.25
C ARG A 489 20.58 43.50 -7.82
N ALA A 490 21.70 43.28 -7.15
CA ALA A 490 21.69 42.73 -5.79
C ALA A 490 21.39 43.81 -4.73
N ARG A 491 20.58 43.44 -3.73
CA ARG A 491 20.28 44.23 -2.53
C ARG A 491 20.36 43.34 -1.28
N LEU A 492 20.76 43.90 -0.15
CA LEU A 492 20.75 43.22 1.14
C LEU A 492 19.43 43.50 1.85
N ILE A 493 18.81 42.48 2.44
CA ILE A 493 17.60 42.59 3.24
C ILE A 493 17.86 42.03 4.63
N VAL A 494 17.57 42.83 5.65
CA VAL A 494 17.54 42.37 7.04
C VAL A 494 16.07 42.15 7.42
N PRO A 495 15.64 40.91 7.70
CA PRO A 495 14.26 40.65 8.11
C PRO A 495 14.03 41.31 9.47
N LEU A 496 13.04 42.19 9.56
CA LEU A 496 12.74 42.95 10.77
C LEU A 496 11.31 43.46 10.66
N ASP A 497 10.46 43.11 11.61
CA ASP A 497 9.09 43.63 11.68
C ASP A 497 9.08 44.95 12.46
N ASP A 498 8.01 45.74 12.29
CA ASP A 498 7.84 47.04 12.93
C ASP A 498 9.05 47.96 12.73
N VAL A 499 9.51 48.05 11.48
CA VAL A 499 10.65 48.87 11.07
C VAL A 499 10.35 50.35 11.36
N GLY A 500 11.07 50.90 12.35
CA GLY A 500 11.04 52.32 12.67
C GLY A 500 11.78 53.17 11.64
N PRO A 501 11.74 54.51 11.76
CA PRO A 501 12.40 55.39 10.83
C PRO A 501 13.93 55.22 10.85
N ILE A 502 14.55 55.51 9.71
CA ILE A 502 16.00 55.45 9.54
C ILE A 502 16.60 56.79 9.97
N ILE A 503 17.32 56.77 11.08
CA ILE A 503 17.90 57.95 11.72
C ILE A 503 19.37 58.08 11.27
N PRO A 504 19.76 59.18 10.62
CA PRO A 504 21.17 59.49 10.42
C PRO A 504 21.81 59.94 11.73
N ILE A 505 22.97 59.39 12.06
CA ILE A 505 23.72 59.73 13.28
C ILE A 505 25.19 59.95 12.92
N ASP A 506 25.69 61.15 13.17
CA ASP A 506 27.11 61.46 12.98
C ASP A 506 27.92 60.94 14.18
N ASP A 507 28.89 60.07 13.93
CA ASP A 507 29.81 59.57 14.94
C ASP A 507 30.95 60.60 15.11
N PRO A 508 31.05 61.31 16.25
CA PRO A 508 32.07 62.35 16.45
C PRO A 508 33.46 61.77 16.74
N GLU A 509 33.60 60.48 17.07
CA GLU A 509 34.90 59.83 17.30
C GLU A 509 35.49 59.30 15.98
N VAL A 510 34.64 58.73 15.12
CA VAL A 510 35.07 58.14 13.85
C VAL A 510 34.95 59.13 12.67
N GLY A 511 34.01 60.06 12.73
CA GLY A 511 33.79 61.10 11.72
C GLY A 511 32.92 60.66 10.53
N ASP A 512 32.26 59.50 10.60
CA ASP A 512 31.32 58.99 9.60
C ASP A 512 29.85 59.10 10.06
N THR A 513 28.92 58.99 9.11
CA THR A 513 27.48 59.03 9.38
C THR A 513 26.89 57.62 9.34
N LEU A 514 26.27 57.19 10.44
CA LEU A 514 25.53 55.94 10.57
C LEU A 514 24.10 56.09 10.07
N ARG A 515 23.56 55.02 9.46
CA ARG A 515 22.13 54.84 9.18
C ARG A 515 21.58 53.84 10.18
N VAL A 516 20.77 54.33 11.12
CA VAL A 516 20.26 53.54 12.24
C VAL A 516 18.77 53.31 12.10
N THR A 517 18.37 52.05 12.00
CA THR A 517 16.98 51.62 11.95
C THR A 517 16.56 51.11 13.31
N THR A 518 15.54 51.76 13.88
CA THR A 518 14.96 51.42 15.18
C THR A 518 13.86 50.38 15.04
N THR A 519 13.57 49.64 16.11
CA THR A 519 12.44 48.70 16.17
C THR A 519 11.79 48.73 17.55
N THR A 520 10.49 48.48 17.61
CA THR A 520 9.74 48.25 18.86
C THR A 520 9.95 46.83 19.40
N GLN A 521 10.46 45.91 18.57
CA GLN A 521 10.75 44.54 18.98
C GLN A 521 12.00 44.49 19.87
N SER A 522 11.77 44.25 21.16
CA SER A 522 12.84 44.21 22.16
C SER A 522 13.81 43.04 21.91
N GLY A 523 15.11 43.32 21.85
CA GLY A 523 16.16 42.31 21.73
C GLY A 523 16.45 41.77 20.32
N TYR A 524 15.85 42.30 19.26
CA TYR A 524 16.12 41.93 17.87
C TYR A 524 17.30 42.73 17.32
N GLY A 525 18.43 42.07 17.01
CA GLY A 525 19.63 42.76 16.55
C GLY A 525 20.62 41.89 15.77
N ILE A 526 21.74 42.49 15.38
CA ILE A 526 22.80 41.86 14.59
C ILE A 526 23.90 41.34 15.53
N GLU A 527 24.14 40.04 15.54
CA GLU A 527 25.11 39.43 16.46
C GLU A 527 26.58 39.75 16.07
N VAL A 528 26.88 39.73 14.78
CA VAL A 528 28.25 39.83 14.24
C VAL A 528 28.36 40.91 13.17
N SER A 529 29.50 41.58 13.10
CA SER A 529 29.74 42.59 12.07
C SER A 529 29.78 41.92 10.69
N LEU A 530 29.10 42.52 9.71
CA LEU A 530 29.11 42.08 8.32
C LEU A 530 29.70 43.19 7.44
N ARG A 531 30.86 42.91 6.85
CA ARG A 531 31.59 43.86 6.01
C ARG A 531 31.35 43.56 4.54
N TYR A 532 30.86 44.56 3.82
CA TYR A 532 30.70 44.56 2.37
C TYR A 532 31.66 45.58 1.75
N PRO A 533 31.90 45.53 0.42
CA PRO A 533 32.80 46.48 -0.23
C PRO A 533 32.40 47.95 -0.07
N GLU A 534 31.11 48.23 0.09
CA GLU A 534 30.54 49.59 0.07
C GLU A 534 29.98 50.04 1.44
N PHE A 535 29.78 49.12 2.39
CA PHE A 535 29.24 49.42 3.73
C PHE A 535 29.57 48.32 4.76
N GLU A 536 29.39 48.62 6.04
CA GLU A 536 29.47 47.65 7.15
C GLU A 536 28.14 47.64 7.93
N VAL A 537 27.57 46.45 8.20
CA VAL A 537 26.47 46.29 9.15
C VAL A 537 27.06 45.98 10.51
N LEU A 538 26.80 46.83 11.50
CA LEU A 538 27.42 46.74 12.82
C LEU A 538 26.66 45.80 13.75
N PRO A 539 27.36 45.15 14.71
CA PRO A 539 26.72 44.40 15.78
C PRO A 539 25.81 45.30 16.62
N SER A 540 24.61 44.83 16.90
CA SER A 540 23.59 45.54 17.68
C SER A 540 22.86 44.57 18.61
N VAL A 541 22.52 45.05 19.80
CA VAL A 541 21.63 44.35 20.75
C VAL A 541 20.18 44.55 20.35
N GLN A 542 19.87 45.70 19.75
CA GLN A 542 18.57 46.02 19.20
C GLN A 542 18.69 46.90 17.95
N GLY A 543 17.82 46.69 16.96
CA GLY A 543 17.76 47.46 15.72
C GLY A 543 18.87 47.09 14.74
N VAL A 544 18.91 47.80 13.60
CA VAL A 544 19.89 47.57 12.53
C VAL A 544 20.72 48.82 12.34
N VAL A 545 22.04 48.69 12.31
CA VAL A 545 22.98 49.81 12.16
C VAL A 545 23.86 49.56 10.94
N VAL A 546 23.76 50.44 9.96
CA VAL A 546 24.56 50.40 8.73
C VAL A 546 25.51 51.58 8.72
N ALA A 547 26.79 51.31 8.46
CA ALA A 547 27.84 52.30 8.26
C ALA A 547 28.24 52.33 6.77
N PRO A 548 27.68 53.24 5.97
CA PRO A 548 28.08 53.44 4.58
C PRO A 548 29.56 53.85 4.48
N MET A 549 30.29 53.30 3.51
CA MET A 549 31.66 53.75 3.18
C MET A 549 31.67 54.79 2.05
N ASN A 550 30.55 54.93 1.33
CA ASN A 550 30.35 55.92 0.27
C ASN A 550 28.88 56.40 0.25
N ASP A 551 28.62 57.49 -0.47
CA ASP A 551 27.29 58.11 -0.53
C ASP A 551 26.31 57.35 -1.44
N SER A 552 26.78 56.35 -2.19
CA SER A 552 25.92 55.55 -3.09
C SER A 552 25.09 54.51 -2.35
N VAL A 553 25.44 54.14 -1.11
CA VAL A 553 24.67 53.18 -0.31
C VAL A 553 23.42 53.83 0.26
N GLN A 554 22.26 53.26 -0.09
CA GLN A 554 20.95 53.64 0.39
C GLN A 554 20.42 52.59 1.36
N VAL A 555 19.76 53.06 2.43
CA VAL A 555 19.06 52.21 3.41
C VAL A 555 17.60 52.64 3.44
N ALA A 556 16.69 51.68 3.30
CA ALA A 556 15.25 51.92 3.28
C ALA A 556 14.51 50.81 4.05
N GLY A 557 13.29 51.08 4.51
CA GLY A 557 12.37 50.01 4.94
C GLY A 557 11.75 49.36 3.71
N ARG A 558 11.51 48.05 3.76
CA ARG A 558 10.71 47.35 2.75
C ARG A 558 9.26 47.83 2.84
N ASP A 559 8.59 47.98 1.70
CA ASP A 559 7.21 48.50 1.65
C ASP A 559 6.18 47.68 2.44
N ASP A 560 6.44 46.39 2.65
CA ASP A 560 5.58 45.52 3.45
C ASP A 560 5.81 45.66 4.97
N GLY A 561 6.77 46.49 5.39
CA GLY A 561 7.11 46.76 6.78
C GLY A 561 7.86 45.64 7.50
N ARG A 562 8.34 44.62 6.76
CA ARG A 562 8.94 43.39 7.32
C ARG A 562 10.42 43.21 6.98
N GLY A 563 11.11 44.30 6.64
CA GLY A 563 12.56 44.26 6.52
C GLY A 563 13.21 45.61 6.25
N VAL A 564 14.53 45.65 6.42
CA VAL A 564 15.40 46.78 6.08
C VAL A 564 16.20 46.43 4.84
N ILE A 565 16.09 47.23 3.80
CA ILE A 565 16.80 47.08 2.53
C ILE A 565 18.05 47.96 2.55
N VAL A 566 19.20 47.40 2.17
CA VAL A 566 20.44 48.15 1.86
C VAL A 566 20.79 47.89 0.40
N THR A 567 21.00 48.95 -0.37
CA THR A 567 21.25 48.87 -1.82
C THR A 567 22.16 50.01 -2.31
N ALA A 568 22.55 50.00 -3.58
CA ALA A 568 23.27 51.08 -4.27
C ALA A 568 22.69 51.30 -5.68
N GLU A 569 22.92 52.46 -6.30
CA GLU A 569 22.33 52.87 -7.60
C GLU A 569 22.47 51.81 -8.72
N ASP A 570 23.64 51.18 -8.83
CA ASP A 570 23.95 50.12 -9.80
C ASP A 570 23.77 48.69 -9.25
N GLY A 571 23.22 48.55 -8.03
CA GLY A 571 23.19 47.29 -7.28
C GLY A 571 24.46 47.03 -6.47
N LEU A 572 24.36 46.16 -5.46
CA LEU A 572 25.50 45.81 -4.61
C LEU A 572 26.49 44.91 -5.35
N ASN A 573 27.77 45.29 -5.33
CA ASN A 573 28.86 44.48 -5.87
C ASN A 573 29.17 43.27 -4.96
N ILE A 574 28.44 42.16 -5.13
CA ILE A 574 28.64 40.92 -4.38
C ILE A 574 29.39 39.89 -5.25
N SER A 575 30.53 39.40 -4.74
CA SER A 575 31.35 38.42 -5.47
C SER A 575 30.66 37.04 -5.56
N PRO A 576 31.02 36.19 -6.56
CA PRO A 576 30.60 34.78 -6.63
C PRO A 576 30.93 33.95 -5.37
N GLU A 577 31.91 34.42 -4.59
CA GLU A 577 32.28 33.84 -3.30
C GLU A 577 31.28 34.23 -2.19
N GLY A 578 30.70 35.44 -2.28
CA GLY A 578 29.53 35.86 -1.49
C GLY A 578 28.27 35.06 -1.81
N ALA A 579 28.04 34.69 -3.08
CA ALA A 579 26.95 33.76 -3.47
C ALA A 579 27.17 32.33 -2.93
N ARG A 580 28.42 31.85 -2.89
CA ARG A 580 28.78 30.58 -2.22
C ARG A 580 28.62 30.65 -0.70
N LEU A 581 28.90 31.78 -0.07
CA LEU A 581 28.66 32.00 1.36
C LEU A 581 27.17 32.17 1.70
N LEU A 582 26.34 32.63 0.76
CA LEU A 582 24.88 32.60 0.88
C LEU A 582 24.34 31.18 0.76
N ALA A 583 24.88 30.36 -0.16
CA ALA A 583 24.54 28.95 -0.28
C ALA A 583 24.93 28.15 0.98
N SER A 584 25.96 28.57 1.73
CA SER A 584 26.30 27.94 3.02
C SER A 584 25.38 28.39 4.16
N ALA A 585 24.74 29.57 4.06
CA ALA A 585 23.79 30.09 5.05
C ALA A 585 22.35 29.56 4.85
N THR A 586 21.89 29.39 3.60
CA THR A 586 20.55 28.85 3.27
C THR A 586 20.56 27.37 2.90
N GLY A 587 21.71 26.84 2.49
CA GLY A 587 21.85 25.47 1.97
C GLY A 587 21.46 25.29 0.51
N VAL A 588 21.02 26.33 -0.20
CA VAL A 588 20.55 26.22 -1.59
C VAL A 588 21.44 27.08 -2.48
N ARG A 589 22.02 26.49 -3.55
CA ARG A 589 22.79 27.25 -4.53
C ARG A 589 21.88 28.22 -5.29
N ALA A 590 22.15 29.51 -5.11
CA ALA A 590 21.53 30.58 -5.90
C ALA A 590 22.00 30.53 -7.36
N GLY A 591 21.24 31.16 -8.25
CA GLY A 591 21.50 31.15 -9.68
C GLY A 591 22.83 31.81 -10.04
N THR A 592 23.84 30.98 -10.35
CA THR A 592 25.16 31.41 -10.80
C THR A 592 25.34 31.30 -12.31
N GLY A 593 24.31 30.87 -13.06
CA GLY A 593 24.37 30.67 -14.51
C GLY A 593 25.21 29.47 -14.96
N ASP A 594 25.66 28.60 -14.04
CA ASP A 594 26.41 27.37 -14.29
C ASP A 594 25.53 26.11 -14.34
N GLY A 595 24.20 26.30 -14.31
CA GLY A 595 23.17 25.25 -14.34
C GLY A 595 23.02 24.46 -13.03
N ARG A 596 23.77 24.81 -11.97
CA ARG A 596 23.74 24.14 -10.66
C ARG A 596 22.75 24.76 -9.68
N GLU A 597 21.82 25.53 -10.21
CA GLU A 597 20.82 26.28 -9.45
C GLU A 597 19.86 25.31 -8.76
N GLY A 598 19.55 25.54 -7.48
CA GLY A 598 18.64 24.66 -6.74
C GLY A 598 19.24 23.35 -6.20
N LEU A 599 20.56 23.13 -6.35
CA LEU A 599 21.30 22.07 -5.67
C LEU A 599 21.62 22.45 -4.21
N ILE A 600 21.35 21.52 -3.29
CA ILE A 600 21.76 21.52 -1.87
C ILE A 600 22.98 20.60 -1.68
N PHE A 601 23.04 19.49 -2.41
CA PHE A 601 24.07 18.47 -2.21
C PHE A 601 25.31 18.70 -3.06
N GLU A 602 26.48 18.54 -2.46
CA GLU A 602 27.78 18.66 -3.13
C GLU A 602 28.34 17.27 -3.45
N LEU A 603 27.55 16.48 -4.18
CA LEU A 603 27.74 15.04 -4.33
C LEU A 603 29.12 14.66 -4.90
N GLU A 604 29.64 15.41 -5.87
CA GLU A 604 30.96 15.12 -6.46
C GLU A 604 32.11 15.34 -5.47
N GLU A 605 32.03 16.36 -4.61
CA GLU A 605 33.02 16.59 -3.56
C GLU A 605 32.92 15.54 -2.46
N TRP A 606 31.69 15.22 -2.06
CA TRP A 606 31.40 14.21 -1.03
C TRP A 606 31.83 12.81 -1.46
N ARG A 607 31.85 12.53 -2.78
CA ARG A 607 32.27 11.25 -3.34
C ARG A 607 33.73 10.92 -3.08
N ARG A 608 34.61 11.92 -2.89
CA ARG A 608 36.05 11.76 -2.56
C ARG A 608 36.77 10.70 -3.42
N GLY A 609 36.54 10.73 -4.74
CA GLY A 609 37.15 9.80 -5.69
C GLY A 609 36.50 8.42 -5.75
N GLY A 610 35.26 8.29 -5.25
CA GLY A 610 34.39 7.13 -5.49
C GLY A 610 34.72 5.90 -4.66
N LEU A 611 34.13 4.77 -5.06
CA LEU A 611 34.32 3.48 -4.42
C LEU A 611 35.72 2.89 -4.65
N ASP A 612 36.46 3.35 -5.67
CA ASP A 612 37.83 2.91 -5.94
C ASP A 612 38.79 3.22 -4.77
N ASN A 613 38.52 4.30 -4.04
CA ASN A 613 39.31 4.71 -2.87
C ASN A 613 38.66 4.33 -1.53
N TYR A 614 37.57 3.55 -1.53
CA TYR A 614 36.70 3.31 -0.38
C TYR A 614 37.46 2.95 0.91
N ASN A 615 38.33 1.95 0.85
CA ASN A 615 39.06 1.47 2.04
C ASN A 615 39.99 2.52 2.65
N ARG A 616 40.56 3.41 1.83
CA ARG A 616 41.42 4.51 2.30
C ARG A 616 40.55 5.61 2.91
N THR A 617 39.57 6.09 2.16
CA THR A 617 38.72 7.22 2.56
C THR A 617 37.91 6.94 3.83
N ILE A 618 37.34 5.73 3.96
CA ILE A 618 36.60 5.35 5.17
C ILE A 618 37.51 5.26 6.40
N ARG A 619 38.75 4.77 6.23
CA ARG A 619 39.72 4.73 7.33
C ARG A 619 40.00 6.14 7.83
N ASP A 620 40.25 7.07 6.91
CA ASP A 620 40.57 8.46 7.24
C ASP A 620 39.38 9.18 7.90
N LEU A 621 38.16 8.97 7.39
CA LEU A 621 36.93 9.54 7.96
C LEU A 621 36.63 8.99 9.36
N ARG A 622 36.77 7.67 9.58
CA ARG A 622 36.57 7.06 10.90
C ARG A 622 37.64 7.52 11.89
N GLN A 623 38.88 7.66 11.44
CA GLN A 623 39.97 8.21 12.26
C GLN A 623 39.66 9.66 12.67
N SER A 624 39.16 10.50 11.75
CA SER A 624 38.72 11.87 12.05
C SER A 624 37.63 11.92 13.14
N ILE A 625 36.68 10.97 13.12
CA ILE A 625 35.65 10.86 14.18
C ILE A 625 36.28 10.49 15.53
N ALA A 626 37.23 9.55 15.54
CA ALA A 626 37.92 9.12 16.76
C ALA A 626 38.79 10.23 17.37
N ASP A 627 39.43 11.04 16.51
CA ASP A 627 40.30 12.15 16.92
C ASP A 627 39.49 13.43 17.30
N SER A 628 38.20 13.46 17.01
CA SER A 628 37.30 14.58 17.33
C SER A 628 36.76 14.52 18.77
N GLY A 629 36.88 15.63 19.51
CA GLY A 629 36.20 15.81 20.80
C GLY A 629 34.67 15.90 20.67
N ASP A 630 33.95 15.80 21.78
CA ASP A 630 32.47 15.71 21.82
C ASP A 630 31.77 16.83 21.02
N GLU A 631 32.27 18.07 21.10
CA GLU A 631 31.72 19.23 20.38
C GLU A 631 31.87 19.16 18.85
N HIS A 632 32.86 18.42 18.32
CA HIS A 632 33.18 18.37 16.90
C HIS A 632 32.84 17.02 16.25
N ARG A 633 32.49 16.01 17.05
CA ARG A 633 32.23 14.64 16.59
C ARG A 633 31.08 14.57 15.58
N ASN A 634 30.02 15.33 15.78
CA ASN A 634 28.89 15.35 14.84
C ASN A 634 29.26 15.96 13.48
N LYS A 635 30.21 16.91 13.42
CA LYS A 635 30.74 17.39 12.14
C LYS A 635 31.50 16.29 11.40
N ALA A 636 32.38 15.56 12.08
CA ALA A 636 33.12 14.45 11.47
C ALA A 636 32.20 13.28 11.04
N ARG A 637 31.13 13.02 11.79
CA ARG A 637 30.08 12.06 11.41
C ARG A 637 29.30 12.52 10.17
N LEU A 638 29.02 13.82 10.05
CA LEU A 638 28.34 14.37 8.87
C LEU A 638 29.15 14.12 7.60
N ASP A 639 30.45 14.37 7.61
CA ASP A 639 31.35 14.08 6.48
C ASP A 639 31.30 12.59 6.06
N LEU A 640 31.21 11.69 7.04
CA LEU A 640 31.09 10.25 6.79
C LEU A 640 29.73 9.89 6.19
N ALA A 641 28.64 10.46 6.72
CA ALA A 641 27.30 10.25 6.18
C ALA A 641 27.17 10.77 4.74
N GLN A 642 27.73 11.96 4.46
CA GLN A 642 27.80 12.56 3.12
C GLN A 642 28.58 11.68 2.14
N TYR A 643 29.74 11.14 2.56
CA TYR A 643 30.50 10.19 1.75
C TYR A 643 29.69 8.93 1.42
N TYR A 644 29.02 8.35 2.41
CA TYR A 644 28.16 7.18 2.19
C TYR A 644 27.00 7.50 1.23
N LEU A 645 26.31 8.63 1.42
CA LEU A 645 25.23 9.07 0.52
C LEU A 645 25.74 9.21 -0.92
N ALA A 646 26.81 9.98 -1.15
CA ALA A 646 27.33 10.27 -2.49
C ALA A 646 27.78 9.01 -3.25
N ASN A 647 28.14 7.94 -2.52
CA ASN A 647 28.53 6.65 -3.08
C ASN A 647 27.37 5.62 -3.10
N GLY A 648 26.13 6.04 -2.81
CA GLY A 648 24.94 5.18 -2.86
C GLY A 648 24.83 4.16 -1.72
N LEU A 649 25.53 4.37 -0.60
CA LEU A 649 25.58 3.48 0.57
C LEU A 649 24.52 3.90 1.61
N GLY A 650 23.26 3.70 1.27
CA GLY A 650 22.10 4.13 2.05
C GLY A 650 22.06 3.61 3.49
N PRO A 651 22.15 2.28 3.75
CA PRO A 651 22.10 1.74 5.10
C PRO A 651 23.22 2.25 6.01
N GLU A 652 24.44 2.38 5.47
CA GLU A 652 25.59 2.90 6.20
C GLU A 652 25.42 4.39 6.53
N ALA A 653 24.90 5.18 5.59
CA ALA A 653 24.57 6.59 5.83
C ALA A 653 23.47 6.72 6.90
N ASP A 654 22.43 5.88 6.86
CA ASP A 654 21.30 5.92 7.79
C ASP A 654 21.75 5.62 9.23
N ALA A 655 22.66 4.66 9.39
CA ALA A 655 23.23 4.35 10.70
C ALA A 655 23.97 5.55 11.30
N VAL A 656 24.74 6.28 10.49
CA VAL A 656 25.49 7.47 10.95
C VAL A 656 24.54 8.62 11.28
N ILE A 657 23.59 8.94 10.39
CA ILE A 657 22.61 10.02 10.59
C ILE A 657 21.72 9.75 11.80
N SER A 658 21.24 8.52 11.97
CA SER A 658 20.42 8.14 13.13
C SER A 658 21.19 8.29 14.44
N THR A 659 22.49 7.96 14.45
CA THR A 659 23.36 8.17 15.62
C THR A 659 23.53 9.65 15.93
N MET A 660 23.72 10.49 14.90
CA MET A 660 23.86 11.94 15.07
C MET A 660 22.60 12.57 15.67
N GLU A 661 21.42 12.17 15.20
CA GLU A 661 20.13 12.66 15.71
C GLU A 661 19.82 12.16 17.13
N HIS A 662 20.26 10.95 17.49
CA HIS A 662 20.17 10.45 18.85
C HIS A 662 21.02 11.27 19.82
N ASP A 663 22.27 11.57 19.44
CA ASP A 663 23.21 12.34 20.26
C ASP A 663 22.86 13.85 20.31
N ASP A 664 22.30 14.41 19.23
CA ASP A 664 21.84 15.80 19.13
C ASP A 664 20.45 15.88 18.47
N PRO A 665 19.35 15.79 19.24
CA PRO A 665 18.00 15.84 18.69
C PRO A 665 17.65 17.17 17.97
N LEU A 666 18.36 18.26 18.25
CA LEU A 666 18.10 19.57 17.62
C LEU A 666 18.64 19.62 16.19
N ILE A 667 19.60 18.74 15.82
CA ILE A 667 20.13 18.69 14.46
C ILE A 667 19.05 18.36 13.42
N ALA A 668 18.02 17.60 13.83
CA ALA A 668 16.86 17.24 12.99
C ALA A 668 15.99 18.44 12.56
N GLN A 669 16.13 19.59 13.24
CA GLN A 669 15.42 20.82 12.90
C GLN A 669 16.13 21.62 11.79
N ARG A 670 17.42 21.33 11.53
CA ARG A 670 18.21 21.97 10.47
C ARG A 670 17.76 21.49 9.10
N LEU A 671 17.48 22.42 8.20
CA LEU A 671 16.93 22.13 6.86
C LEU A 671 17.82 21.18 6.04
N GLN A 672 19.13 21.46 5.99
CA GLN A 672 20.11 20.65 5.25
C GLN A 672 20.23 19.23 5.79
N PHE A 673 20.17 19.05 7.12
CA PHE A 673 20.21 17.73 7.74
C PHE A 673 18.93 16.95 7.44
N ARG A 674 17.77 17.61 7.46
CA ARG A 674 16.49 17.01 7.05
C ARG A 674 16.50 16.57 5.59
N ALA A 675 17.00 17.41 4.67
CA ALA A 675 17.18 17.08 3.26
C ALA A 675 18.08 15.85 3.08
N LEU A 676 19.25 15.86 3.73
CA LEU A 676 20.19 14.73 3.72
C LEU A 676 19.54 13.44 4.25
N LYS A 677 18.83 13.52 5.37
CA LYS A 677 18.11 12.39 5.97
C LYS A 677 17.05 11.84 5.02
N ALA A 678 16.31 12.69 4.32
CA ALA A 678 15.31 12.25 3.33
C ALA A 678 15.95 11.42 2.20
N ALA A 679 17.04 11.91 1.60
CA ALA A 679 17.76 11.19 0.56
C ALA A 679 18.34 9.86 1.07
N VAL A 680 18.87 9.85 2.30
CA VAL A 680 19.39 8.62 2.94
C VAL A 680 18.29 7.61 3.23
N LYS A 681 17.12 8.06 3.72
CA LYS A 681 15.95 7.18 3.94
C LYS A 681 15.44 6.58 2.64
N PHE A 682 15.42 7.35 1.55
CA PHE A 682 15.13 6.83 0.22
C PHE A 682 16.11 5.71 -0.18
N LEU A 683 17.42 5.93 -0.04
CA LEU A 683 18.41 4.90 -0.38
C LEU A 683 18.33 3.66 0.53
N ASN A 684 17.90 3.83 1.77
CA ASN A 684 17.61 2.74 2.71
C ASN A 684 16.27 2.04 2.43
N ARG A 685 15.54 2.43 1.38
CA ARG A 685 14.20 1.94 1.00
C ARG A 685 13.10 2.22 2.01
N ASP A 686 13.34 3.15 2.93
CA ASP A 686 12.35 3.68 3.86
C ASP A 686 11.65 4.88 3.20
N TYR A 687 10.90 4.58 2.13
CA TYR A 687 10.27 5.61 1.31
C TYR A 687 9.17 6.37 2.06
N GLU A 688 8.56 5.77 3.07
CA GLU A 688 7.53 6.41 3.90
C GLU A 688 8.12 7.53 4.75
N GLU A 689 9.24 7.26 5.42
CA GLU A 689 9.93 8.29 6.20
C GLU A 689 10.57 9.35 5.29
N ALA A 690 11.11 8.95 4.13
CA ALA A 690 11.61 9.90 3.14
C ALA A 690 10.52 10.87 2.68
N GLU A 691 9.33 10.35 2.35
CA GLU A 691 8.16 11.14 1.96
C GLU A 691 7.79 12.15 3.06
N ARG A 692 7.65 11.68 4.30
CA ARG A 692 7.32 12.53 5.47
C ARG A 692 8.32 13.66 5.69
N LEU A 693 9.62 13.41 5.47
CA LEU A 693 10.66 14.42 5.62
C LEU A 693 10.60 15.47 4.50
N LEU A 694 10.26 15.07 3.27
CA LEU A 694 10.16 15.92 2.08
C LEU A 694 8.87 16.76 2.03
N GLU A 695 7.89 16.48 2.89
CA GLU A 695 6.66 17.27 3.01
C GLU A 695 6.87 18.64 3.67
N ASP A 696 8.03 18.93 4.26
CA ASP A 696 8.37 20.24 4.85
C ASP A 696 8.28 21.35 3.79
N GLU A 697 7.50 22.39 4.06
CA GLU A 697 7.27 23.50 3.12
C GLU A 697 8.58 24.14 2.66
N ARG A 698 9.59 24.23 3.54
CA ARG A 698 10.90 24.81 3.23
C ARG A 698 11.70 23.96 2.24
N LEU A 699 11.41 22.67 2.13
CA LEU A 699 12.05 21.78 1.15
C LEU A 699 11.27 21.74 -0.17
N ARG A 700 9.97 22.10 -0.19
CA ARG A 700 9.15 21.96 -1.39
C ARG A 700 9.56 22.87 -2.55
N GLU A 701 10.07 24.03 -2.19
CA GLU A 701 10.55 25.06 -3.12
C GLU A 701 11.95 24.78 -3.68
N ILE A 702 12.63 23.73 -3.20
CA ILE A 702 14.00 23.44 -3.62
C ILE A 702 13.99 22.42 -4.75
N PRO A 703 14.49 22.75 -5.96
CA PRO A 703 14.44 21.85 -7.12
C PRO A 703 15.05 20.47 -6.86
N GLU A 704 16.18 20.39 -6.14
CA GLU A 704 16.76 19.07 -5.83
C GLU A 704 15.85 18.24 -4.93
N MET A 705 15.11 18.86 -4.01
CA MET A 705 14.16 18.16 -3.15
C MET A 705 12.88 17.78 -3.88
N GLN A 706 12.49 18.53 -4.92
CA GLN A 706 11.43 18.13 -5.84
C GLN A 706 11.80 16.82 -6.56
N LEU A 707 13.05 16.68 -7.03
CA LEU A 707 13.53 15.42 -7.60
C LEU A 707 13.41 14.27 -6.60
N TRP A 708 13.94 14.43 -5.39
CA TRP A 708 13.85 13.39 -4.34
C TRP A 708 12.40 13.06 -3.96
N ARG A 709 11.50 14.06 -3.92
CA ARG A 709 10.08 13.84 -3.67
C ARG A 709 9.43 13.05 -4.80
N ALA A 710 9.72 13.43 -6.05
CA ALA A 710 9.19 12.75 -7.22
C ALA A 710 9.54 11.26 -7.24
N VAL A 711 10.83 10.95 -7.07
CA VAL A 711 11.32 9.57 -7.13
C VAL A 711 10.88 8.78 -5.90
N THR A 712 10.72 9.43 -4.74
CA THR A 712 10.14 8.81 -3.53
C THR A 712 8.67 8.45 -3.74
N LEU A 713 7.87 9.36 -4.30
CA LEU A 713 6.46 9.12 -4.61
C LEU A 713 6.29 8.03 -5.67
N ALA A 714 7.14 8.02 -6.70
CA ALA A 714 7.18 6.94 -7.68
C ALA A 714 7.52 5.59 -7.04
N ALA A 715 8.54 5.53 -6.17
CA ALA A 715 8.90 4.32 -5.43
C ALA A 715 7.79 3.83 -4.48
N ARG A 716 6.90 4.72 -4.03
CA ARG A 716 5.69 4.41 -3.24
C ARG A 716 4.50 3.95 -4.08
N GLY A 717 4.63 3.89 -5.41
CA GLY A 717 3.52 3.55 -6.32
C GLY A 717 2.55 4.70 -6.56
N ARG A 718 2.96 5.95 -6.31
CA ARG A 718 2.20 7.19 -6.54
C ARG A 718 2.91 8.13 -7.55
N PRO A 719 3.31 7.65 -8.73
CA PRO A 719 4.12 8.40 -9.70
C PRO A 719 3.45 9.69 -10.21
N ASN A 720 2.11 9.73 -10.28
CA ASN A 720 1.36 10.88 -10.76
C ASN A 720 1.48 12.11 -9.86
N GLU A 721 1.70 11.91 -8.56
CA GLU A 721 1.74 13.01 -7.59
C GLU A 721 3.06 13.77 -7.63
N GLY A 722 4.15 13.09 -7.98
CA GLY A 722 5.48 13.69 -8.17
C GLY A 722 5.81 14.02 -9.62
N ALA A 723 4.85 13.93 -10.54
CA ALA A 723 5.08 14.02 -11.98
C ALA A 723 5.64 15.38 -12.42
N ARG A 724 5.05 16.47 -11.91
CA ARG A 724 5.49 17.84 -12.20
C ARG A 724 6.85 18.11 -11.59
N ASP A 725 7.02 17.72 -10.34
CA ASP A 725 8.29 17.81 -9.62
C ASP A 725 9.42 17.16 -10.40
N LEU A 726 9.19 15.97 -10.98
CA LEU A 726 10.18 15.30 -11.81
C LEU A 726 10.50 16.11 -13.07
N LEU A 727 9.49 16.58 -13.79
CA LEU A 727 9.67 17.34 -15.04
C LEU A 727 10.46 18.63 -14.82
N GLU A 728 10.20 19.32 -13.71
CA GLU A 728 10.88 20.58 -13.37
C GLU A 728 12.31 20.35 -12.87
N SER A 729 12.59 19.21 -12.23
CA SER A 729 13.86 18.92 -11.57
C SER A 729 14.76 17.92 -12.30
N VAL A 730 14.33 17.30 -13.40
CA VAL A 730 15.10 16.25 -14.10
C VAL A 730 16.52 16.67 -14.49
N HIS A 731 16.70 17.93 -14.88
CA HIS A 731 17.99 18.51 -15.28
C HIS A 731 19.05 18.44 -14.16
N ILE A 732 18.62 18.29 -12.90
CA ILE A 732 19.51 18.18 -11.73
C ILE A 732 20.31 16.87 -11.76
N LEU A 733 19.76 15.82 -12.39
CA LEU A 733 20.43 14.52 -12.55
C LEU A 733 21.76 14.64 -13.31
N ASP A 734 21.96 15.72 -14.08
CA ASP A 734 23.21 16.03 -14.79
C ASP A 734 24.42 16.14 -13.87
N TYR A 735 24.18 16.45 -12.58
CA TYR A 735 25.20 16.66 -11.57
C TYR A 735 25.29 15.50 -10.56
N TYR A 736 24.57 14.40 -10.79
CA TYR A 736 24.55 13.26 -9.90
C TYR A 736 25.63 12.22 -10.26
N PRO A 737 26.30 11.63 -9.26
CA PRO A 737 27.31 10.60 -9.50
C PRO A 737 26.66 9.29 -9.98
N PRO A 738 27.39 8.44 -10.73
CA PRO A 738 26.85 7.21 -11.32
C PRO A 738 26.27 6.24 -10.30
N GLU A 739 26.82 6.20 -9.08
CA GLU A 739 26.31 5.38 -7.98
C GLU A 739 24.87 5.75 -7.61
N LEU A 740 24.53 7.05 -7.60
CA LEU A 740 23.18 7.54 -7.32
C LEU A 740 22.27 7.47 -8.54
N LEU A 741 22.77 7.81 -9.73
CA LEU A 741 22.02 7.67 -10.98
C LEU A 741 21.49 6.24 -11.15
N SER A 742 22.32 5.24 -10.83
CA SER A 742 21.94 3.82 -10.89
C SER A 742 20.74 3.43 -10.00
N ARG A 743 20.41 4.25 -9.00
CA ARG A 743 19.26 4.06 -8.09
C ARG A 743 18.07 4.91 -8.48
N ILE A 744 18.31 6.12 -8.96
CA ILE A 744 17.28 7.14 -9.17
C ILE A 744 16.70 7.06 -10.58
N VAL A 745 17.56 6.97 -11.59
CA VAL A 745 17.16 7.07 -13.00
C VAL A 745 16.17 5.96 -13.42
N PRO A 746 16.30 4.68 -13.01
CA PRO A 746 15.28 3.67 -13.35
C PRO A 746 13.88 4.06 -12.87
N ILE A 747 13.77 4.65 -11.68
CA ILE A 747 12.48 5.09 -11.10
C ILE A 747 11.98 6.35 -11.82
N ALA A 748 12.87 7.31 -12.07
CA ALA A 748 12.55 8.55 -12.79
C ALA A 748 12.08 8.29 -14.22
N THR A 749 12.73 7.35 -14.92
CA THR A 749 12.36 6.95 -16.28
C THR A 749 11.00 6.24 -16.28
N GLU A 750 10.80 5.21 -15.46
CA GLU A 750 9.47 4.59 -15.30
C GLU A 750 8.36 5.63 -15.02
N GLN A 751 8.65 6.63 -14.18
CA GLN A 751 7.72 7.72 -13.92
C GLN A 751 7.46 8.60 -15.16
N ALA A 752 8.48 8.95 -15.94
CA ALA A 752 8.33 9.72 -17.18
C ALA A 752 7.39 9.02 -18.18
N LEU A 753 7.48 7.69 -18.28
CA LEU A 753 6.58 6.89 -19.10
C LEU A 753 5.12 6.98 -18.62
N ILE A 754 4.88 6.89 -17.31
CA ILE A 754 3.53 6.94 -16.72
C ILE A 754 2.86 8.30 -16.94
N VAL A 755 3.65 9.38 -16.89
CA VAL A 755 3.18 10.76 -17.07
C VAL A 755 2.98 11.10 -18.57
N GLY A 756 3.34 10.19 -19.47
CA GLY A 756 3.15 10.35 -20.92
C GLY A 756 4.22 11.21 -21.58
N ASN A 757 5.42 11.28 -21.00
CA ASN A 757 6.59 11.92 -21.61
C ASN A 757 7.72 10.89 -21.86
N PRO A 758 7.54 9.99 -22.84
CA PRO A 758 8.53 8.97 -23.13
C PRO A 758 9.84 9.53 -23.67
N GLU A 759 9.83 10.69 -24.34
CA GLU A 759 11.04 11.37 -24.85
C GLU A 759 11.98 11.76 -23.71
N ALA A 760 11.47 12.42 -22.66
CA ALA A 760 12.29 12.77 -21.50
C ALA A 760 12.87 11.53 -20.78
N GLY A 761 12.11 10.42 -20.73
CA GLY A 761 12.61 9.16 -20.20
C GLY A 761 13.70 8.54 -21.07
N MET A 762 13.55 8.58 -22.40
CA MET A 762 14.57 8.11 -23.33
C MET A 762 15.86 8.92 -23.24
N ASP A 763 15.78 10.25 -23.15
CA ASP A 763 16.95 11.11 -22.96
C ASP A 763 17.75 10.73 -21.70
N MET A 764 17.05 10.45 -20.59
CA MET A 764 17.69 9.97 -19.36
C MET A 764 18.35 8.60 -19.54
N ILE A 765 17.71 7.67 -20.25
CA ILE A 765 18.23 6.33 -20.55
C ILE A 765 19.51 6.44 -21.40
N GLU A 766 19.46 7.19 -22.50
CA GLU A 766 20.60 7.35 -23.41
C GLU A 766 21.79 8.00 -22.72
N LYS A 767 21.53 9.05 -21.93
CA LYS A 767 22.55 9.69 -21.10
C LYS A 767 23.18 8.71 -20.12
N MET A 768 22.37 7.87 -19.47
CA MET A 768 22.88 6.90 -18.52
C MET A 768 23.74 5.83 -19.20
N LEU A 769 23.37 5.37 -20.40
CA LEU A 769 24.15 4.39 -21.16
C LEU A 769 25.55 4.87 -21.54
N VAL A 770 25.75 6.19 -21.68
CA VAL A 770 27.06 6.80 -21.98
C VAL A 770 27.79 7.32 -20.73
N THR A 771 27.19 7.23 -19.55
CA THR A 771 27.78 7.73 -18.30
C THR A 771 28.94 6.84 -17.82
N PRO A 772 30.16 7.39 -17.66
CA PRO A 772 31.30 6.61 -17.18
C PRO A 772 31.11 6.11 -15.74
N GLY A 773 31.61 4.90 -15.45
CA GLY A 773 31.64 4.34 -14.09
C GLY A 773 30.46 3.42 -13.73
N LEU A 774 29.50 3.22 -14.63
CA LEU A 774 28.46 2.20 -14.45
C LEU A 774 29.00 0.79 -14.73
N SER A 775 28.63 -0.17 -13.88
CA SER A 775 28.95 -1.58 -14.12
C SER A 775 28.21 -2.12 -15.35
N GLU A 776 28.79 -3.09 -16.04
CA GLU A 776 28.16 -3.77 -17.20
C GLU A 776 26.78 -4.35 -16.86
N SER A 777 26.62 -4.93 -15.67
CA SER A 777 25.31 -5.41 -15.19
C SER A 777 24.27 -4.28 -15.17
N LYS A 778 24.66 -3.08 -14.74
CA LYS A 778 23.75 -1.93 -14.70
C LYS A 778 23.43 -1.42 -16.10
N ILE A 779 24.41 -1.37 -17.00
CA ILE A 779 24.17 -1.03 -18.40
C ILE A 779 23.11 -1.97 -19.00
N MET A 780 23.16 -3.27 -18.71
CA MET A 780 22.15 -4.23 -19.17
C MET A 780 20.76 -4.00 -18.56
N ASP A 781 20.65 -3.60 -17.29
CA ASP A 781 19.36 -3.22 -16.69
C ASP A 781 18.73 -2.03 -17.45
N ILE A 782 19.56 -1.09 -17.91
CA ILE A 782 19.11 0.12 -18.62
C ILE A 782 18.83 -0.13 -20.09
N GLN A 783 19.60 -1.00 -20.74
CA GLN A 783 19.27 -1.46 -22.09
C GLN A 783 17.94 -2.21 -22.11
N TYR A 784 17.64 -3.02 -21.10
CA TYR A 784 16.32 -3.64 -20.98
C TYR A 784 15.21 -2.57 -20.95
N LEU A 785 15.38 -1.54 -20.11
CA LEU A 785 14.42 -0.45 -19.99
C LEU A 785 14.29 0.36 -21.28
N LYS A 786 15.39 0.57 -22.02
CA LYS A 786 15.38 1.18 -23.35
C LYS A 786 14.42 0.45 -24.29
N GLY A 787 14.46 -0.89 -24.33
CA GLY A 787 13.52 -1.67 -25.15
C GLY A 787 12.05 -1.50 -24.73
N VAL A 788 11.77 -1.34 -23.43
CA VAL A 788 10.41 -1.05 -22.93
C VAL A 788 9.92 0.30 -23.46
N PHE A 789 10.78 1.31 -23.45
CA PHE A 789 10.46 2.63 -23.99
C PHE A 789 10.29 2.63 -25.51
N GLU A 790 11.13 1.89 -26.23
CA GLU A 790 10.98 1.70 -27.67
C GLU A 790 9.64 1.02 -28.02
N GLU A 791 9.22 0.02 -27.24
CA GLU A 791 7.91 -0.63 -27.41
C GLU A 791 6.76 0.37 -27.22
N GLU A 792 6.80 1.17 -26.15
CA GLU A 792 5.76 2.15 -25.83
C GLU A 792 5.74 3.34 -26.81
N ALA A 793 6.88 3.70 -27.38
CA ALA A 793 6.99 4.67 -28.47
C ALA A 793 6.48 4.12 -29.83
N GLY A 794 6.23 2.82 -29.92
CA GLY A 794 5.79 2.15 -31.16
C GLY A 794 6.94 1.73 -32.09
N GLU A 795 8.19 1.87 -31.64
CA GLU A 795 9.41 1.47 -32.34
C GLU A 795 9.67 -0.05 -32.17
N LEU A 796 8.70 -0.87 -32.59
CA LEU A 796 8.63 -2.29 -32.23
C LEU A 796 9.85 -3.11 -32.72
N GLU A 797 10.37 -2.83 -33.91
CA GLU A 797 11.57 -3.53 -34.41
C GLU A 797 12.84 -3.13 -33.64
N GLN A 798 12.92 -1.87 -33.17
CA GLN A 798 14.04 -1.42 -32.34
C GLN A 798 13.97 -2.07 -30.96
N ALA A 799 12.77 -2.13 -30.35
CA ALA A 799 12.54 -2.80 -29.08
C ALA A 799 12.97 -4.27 -29.11
N VAL A 800 12.59 -5.02 -30.16
CA VAL A 800 13.03 -6.41 -30.36
C VAL A 800 14.55 -6.49 -30.47
N ALA A 801 15.19 -5.64 -31.27
CA ALA A 801 16.65 -5.64 -31.43
C ALA A 801 17.39 -5.31 -30.14
N THR A 802 16.91 -4.33 -29.37
CA THR A 802 17.47 -3.96 -28.06
C THR A 802 17.32 -5.12 -27.07
N TRP A 803 16.15 -5.76 -27.00
CA TRP A 803 15.96 -6.92 -26.11
C TRP A 803 16.72 -8.16 -26.55
N ASP A 804 16.93 -8.38 -27.86
CA ASP A 804 17.83 -9.43 -28.36
C ASP A 804 19.26 -9.22 -27.85
N GLN A 805 19.77 -7.99 -27.89
CA GLN A 805 21.09 -7.68 -27.33
C GLN A 805 21.17 -7.94 -25.82
N VAL A 806 20.14 -7.53 -25.07
CA VAL A 806 20.09 -7.79 -23.61
C VAL A 806 19.96 -9.28 -23.31
N ALA A 807 19.26 -10.03 -24.15
CA ALA A 807 19.07 -11.47 -23.99
C ALA A 807 20.39 -12.26 -24.09
N GLU A 808 21.38 -11.73 -24.80
CA GLU A 808 22.74 -12.32 -24.93
C GLU A 808 23.66 -11.97 -23.75
N GLY A 809 23.29 -11.00 -22.91
CA GLY A 809 24.11 -10.50 -21.80
C GLY A 809 24.27 -11.46 -20.60
N GLU A 810 25.23 -11.13 -19.73
CA GLU A 810 25.50 -11.92 -18.50
C GLU A 810 24.57 -11.58 -17.32
N ASN A 811 23.90 -10.42 -17.34
CA ASN A 811 22.95 -10.04 -16.30
C ASN A 811 21.69 -10.91 -16.38
N ARG A 812 21.61 -11.89 -15.48
CA ARG A 812 20.52 -12.88 -15.43
C ARG A 812 19.13 -12.24 -15.31
N LYS A 813 19.00 -11.15 -14.53
CA LYS A 813 17.72 -10.47 -14.32
C LYS A 813 17.28 -9.78 -15.62
N ALA A 814 18.12 -8.89 -16.15
CA ALA A 814 17.82 -8.13 -17.36
C ALA A 814 17.55 -9.06 -18.55
N ARG A 815 18.36 -10.12 -18.70
CA ARG A 815 18.14 -11.15 -19.72
C ARG A 815 16.78 -11.84 -19.59
N ALA A 816 16.40 -12.27 -18.39
CA ALA A 816 15.12 -12.95 -18.19
C ALA A 816 13.92 -12.05 -18.52
N HIS A 817 13.98 -10.77 -18.11
CA HIS A 817 12.94 -9.80 -18.41
C HIS A 817 12.89 -9.47 -19.91
N ALA A 818 14.05 -9.25 -20.54
CA ALA A 818 14.13 -8.98 -21.98
C ALA A 818 13.57 -10.13 -22.82
N ILE A 819 13.91 -11.40 -22.49
CA ILE A 819 13.35 -12.56 -23.19
C ILE A 819 11.83 -12.60 -23.01
N PHE A 820 11.33 -12.40 -21.79
CA PHE A 820 9.88 -12.39 -21.52
C PHE A 820 9.15 -11.33 -22.37
N ASP A 821 9.55 -10.07 -22.30
CA ASP A 821 8.87 -8.98 -23.01
C ASP A 821 9.03 -9.10 -24.53
N ARG A 822 10.19 -9.55 -24.99
CA ARG A 822 10.41 -9.87 -26.41
C ARG A 822 9.49 -10.99 -26.88
N THR A 823 9.34 -12.08 -26.12
CA THR A 823 8.44 -13.19 -26.45
C THR A 823 7.00 -12.67 -26.57
N GLU A 824 6.53 -11.88 -25.61
CA GLU A 824 5.19 -11.26 -25.66
C GLU A 824 5.01 -10.33 -26.87
N LEU A 825 6.02 -9.53 -27.20
CA LEU A 825 5.97 -8.65 -28.37
C LEU A 825 5.93 -9.46 -29.67
N LEU A 826 6.74 -10.51 -29.80
CA LEU A 826 6.75 -11.36 -31.00
C LEU A 826 5.43 -12.13 -31.18
N MET A 827 4.80 -12.58 -30.10
CA MET A 827 3.46 -13.17 -30.16
C MET A 827 2.43 -12.16 -30.67
N ARG A 828 2.47 -10.92 -30.16
CA ARG A 828 1.57 -9.83 -30.58
C ARG A 828 1.76 -9.46 -32.05
N LEU A 829 2.99 -9.57 -32.55
CA LEU A 829 3.33 -9.36 -33.96
C LEU A 829 3.03 -10.59 -34.84
N GLU A 830 2.46 -11.66 -34.29
CA GLU A 830 2.19 -12.94 -34.97
C GLU A 830 3.46 -13.58 -35.58
N ARG A 831 4.64 -13.26 -35.03
CA ARG A 831 5.95 -13.80 -35.45
C ARG A 831 6.40 -14.99 -34.60
N LEU A 832 5.65 -15.33 -33.56
CA LEU A 832 5.92 -16.45 -32.67
C LEU A 832 4.60 -17.16 -32.34
N THR A 833 4.60 -18.50 -32.46
CA THR A 833 3.42 -19.31 -32.12
C THR A 833 3.24 -19.43 -30.60
N VAL A 834 2.04 -19.78 -30.15
CA VAL A 834 1.77 -20.04 -28.72
C VAL A 834 2.66 -21.17 -28.18
N GLU A 835 2.87 -22.23 -28.95
CA GLU A 835 3.72 -23.36 -28.58
C GLU A 835 5.19 -22.93 -28.39
N ASP A 836 5.75 -22.19 -29.36
CA ASP A 836 7.13 -21.69 -29.27
C ASP A 836 7.31 -20.70 -28.10
N ALA A 837 6.29 -19.89 -27.82
CA ALA A 837 6.30 -18.96 -26.70
C ALA A 837 6.32 -19.71 -25.35
N ILE A 838 5.49 -20.75 -25.18
CA ILE A 838 5.51 -21.61 -24.00
C ILE A 838 6.92 -22.20 -23.80
N GLU A 839 7.55 -22.72 -24.85
CA GLU A 839 8.90 -23.29 -24.76
C GLU A 839 9.93 -22.24 -24.30
N GLN A 840 9.87 -21.02 -24.83
CA GLN A 840 10.76 -19.93 -24.43
C GLN A 840 10.54 -19.51 -22.97
N LEU A 841 9.29 -19.30 -22.56
CA LEU A 841 8.96 -18.86 -21.21
C LEU A 841 9.26 -19.93 -20.16
N GLN A 842 9.06 -21.22 -20.46
CA GLN A 842 9.40 -22.31 -19.55
C GLN A 842 10.89 -22.34 -19.18
N LYS A 843 11.78 -21.98 -20.12
CA LYS A 843 13.23 -21.89 -19.85
C LYS A 843 13.54 -20.78 -18.83
N LEU A 844 12.73 -19.73 -18.76
CA LEU A 844 12.92 -18.61 -17.82
C LEU A 844 12.62 -18.98 -16.37
N ARG A 845 11.85 -20.04 -16.12
CA ARG A 845 11.51 -20.51 -14.76
C ARG A 845 12.74 -20.83 -13.91
N PHE A 846 13.85 -21.17 -14.55
CA PHE A 846 15.13 -21.48 -13.89
C PHE A 846 16.14 -20.34 -14.01
N ALA A 847 15.84 -19.30 -14.81
CA ALA A 847 16.74 -18.18 -15.07
C ALA A 847 16.66 -17.11 -13.96
N TRP A 848 15.47 -16.81 -13.46
CA TRP A 848 15.22 -15.81 -12.42
C TRP A 848 14.01 -16.19 -11.57
N ARG A 849 14.11 -16.08 -10.23
CA ARG A 849 13.11 -16.58 -9.27
C ARG A 849 13.02 -15.70 -8.02
N GLY A 850 11.90 -15.77 -7.31
CA GLY A 850 11.71 -15.25 -5.94
C GLY A 850 11.05 -13.88 -5.84
N ASP A 851 10.64 -13.28 -6.96
CA ASP A 851 10.02 -11.96 -7.00
C ASP A 851 8.73 -11.94 -7.84
N ALA A 852 8.17 -10.76 -8.05
CA ALA A 852 6.94 -10.56 -8.83
C ALA A 852 7.07 -11.07 -10.28
N PHE A 853 8.29 -11.13 -10.83
CA PHE A 853 8.52 -11.65 -12.17
C PHE A 853 8.26 -13.15 -12.26
N GLU A 854 8.71 -13.96 -11.28
CA GLU A 854 8.42 -15.41 -11.28
C GLU A 854 6.90 -15.68 -11.27
N MET A 855 6.17 -14.89 -10.50
CA MET A 855 4.71 -14.98 -10.43
C MET A 855 4.05 -14.62 -11.77
N ALA A 856 4.44 -13.49 -12.38
CA ALA A 856 3.92 -13.08 -13.69
C ALA A 856 4.25 -14.10 -14.78
N LEU A 857 5.48 -14.63 -14.78
CA LEU A 857 5.94 -15.67 -15.68
C LEU A 857 5.11 -16.95 -15.55
N LEU A 858 4.91 -17.46 -14.33
CA LEU A 858 4.14 -18.70 -14.11
C LEU A 858 2.68 -18.51 -14.51
N LYS A 859 2.06 -17.39 -14.13
CA LYS A 859 0.68 -17.09 -14.56
C LYS A 859 0.57 -17.09 -16.07
N ARG A 860 1.49 -16.40 -16.76
CA ARG A 860 1.48 -16.30 -18.22
C ARG A 860 1.70 -17.64 -18.90
N ILE A 861 2.62 -18.47 -18.39
CA ILE A 861 2.80 -19.85 -18.88
C ILE A 861 1.50 -20.65 -18.72
N GLY A 862 0.83 -20.55 -17.56
CA GLY A 862 -0.44 -21.24 -17.32
C GLY A 862 -1.55 -20.82 -18.28
N GLU A 863 -1.68 -19.52 -18.53
CA GLU A 863 -2.62 -18.95 -19.52
C GLU A 863 -2.37 -19.50 -20.93
N LEU A 864 -1.11 -19.41 -21.39
CA LEU A 864 -0.75 -19.87 -22.73
C LEU A 864 -0.93 -21.38 -22.87
N GLN A 865 -0.65 -22.17 -21.83
CA GLN A 865 -0.90 -23.60 -21.82
C GLN A 865 -2.39 -23.93 -21.94
N ILE A 866 -3.26 -23.17 -21.28
CA ILE A 866 -4.72 -23.33 -21.42
C ILE A 866 -5.17 -22.93 -22.83
N GLU A 867 -4.66 -21.82 -23.37
CA GLU A 867 -4.92 -21.36 -24.75
C GLU A 867 -4.48 -22.42 -25.78
N ASN A 868 -3.33 -23.07 -25.54
CA ASN A 868 -2.82 -24.16 -26.36
C ASN A 868 -3.55 -25.51 -26.15
N LYS A 869 -4.57 -25.55 -25.28
CA LYS A 869 -5.34 -26.75 -24.89
C LYS A 869 -4.54 -27.81 -24.12
N ASP A 870 -3.41 -27.43 -23.53
CA ASP A 870 -2.61 -28.23 -22.61
C ASP A 870 -3.14 -28.11 -21.18
N PHE A 871 -4.42 -28.43 -20.99
CA PHE A 871 -5.18 -28.18 -19.74
C PHE A 871 -4.48 -28.70 -18.49
N ARG A 872 -3.90 -29.91 -18.55
CA ARG A 872 -3.20 -30.51 -17.40
C ARG A 872 -2.01 -29.67 -16.94
N GLU A 873 -1.16 -29.26 -17.87
CA GLU A 873 0.03 -28.46 -17.57
C GLU A 873 -0.37 -27.05 -17.14
N GLY A 874 -1.33 -26.45 -17.83
CA GLY A 874 -1.85 -25.12 -17.49
C GLY A 874 -2.43 -25.06 -16.06
N LEU A 875 -3.31 -25.99 -15.71
CA LEU A 875 -3.89 -26.08 -14.37
C LEU A 875 -2.83 -26.36 -13.30
N ASN A 876 -1.81 -27.18 -13.58
CA ASN A 876 -0.70 -27.41 -12.66
C ASN A 876 0.18 -26.17 -12.47
N THR A 877 0.46 -25.43 -13.54
CA THR A 877 1.22 -24.17 -13.45
C THR A 877 0.44 -23.13 -12.65
N LEU A 878 -0.87 -22.97 -12.88
CA LEU A 878 -1.72 -22.07 -12.08
C LEU A 878 -1.83 -22.51 -10.62
N ARG A 879 -1.91 -23.82 -10.36
CA ARG A 879 -1.86 -24.37 -8.98
C ARG A 879 -0.56 -23.97 -8.29
N GLN A 880 0.58 -23.98 -9.00
CA GLN A 880 1.86 -23.50 -8.45
C GLN A 880 1.83 -22.00 -8.15
N VAL A 881 1.18 -21.18 -8.97
CA VAL A 881 0.97 -19.74 -8.66
C VAL A 881 0.20 -19.59 -7.35
N ALA A 882 -0.90 -20.33 -7.17
CA ALA A 882 -1.71 -20.29 -5.96
C ALA A 882 -0.94 -20.77 -4.71
N ILE A 883 -0.09 -21.79 -4.84
CA ILE A 883 0.69 -22.36 -3.73
C ILE A 883 1.89 -21.48 -3.34
N PHE A 884 2.64 -20.97 -4.33
CA PHE A 884 3.86 -20.21 -4.05
C PHE A 884 3.61 -18.74 -3.72
N PHE A 885 2.47 -18.17 -4.12
CA PHE A 885 2.13 -16.77 -3.89
C PHE A 885 0.78 -16.55 -3.18
N PRO A 886 0.47 -17.26 -2.07
CA PRO A 886 -0.88 -17.34 -1.51
C PRO A 886 -1.43 -16.01 -0.95
N ASN A 887 -0.54 -15.06 -0.63
CA ASN A 887 -0.91 -13.74 -0.07
C ASN A 887 -1.03 -12.64 -1.15
N MET A 888 -0.84 -12.97 -2.42
CA MET A 888 -0.93 -12.03 -3.53
C MET A 888 -2.33 -12.11 -4.19
N PRO A 889 -2.90 -10.99 -4.68
CA PRO A 889 -4.18 -11.00 -5.40
C PRO A 889 -4.23 -12.01 -6.55
N VAL A 890 -3.09 -12.20 -7.22
CA VAL A 890 -2.91 -13.13 -8.33
C VAL A 890 -3.19 -14.59 -7.98
N ALA A 891 -3.04 -15.02 -6.72
CA ALA A 891 -3.35 -16.39 -6.32
C ALA A 891 -4.85 -16.67 -6.43
N LYS A 892 -5.67 -15.65 -6.11
CA LYS A 892 -7.11 -15.73 -6.33
C LYS A 892 -7.44 -15.78 -7.82
N GLU A 893 -6.84 -14.90 -8.63
CA GLU A 893 -7.03 -14.91 -10.08
C GLU A 893 -6.65 -16.26 -10.72
N ALA A 894 -5.52 -16.84 -10.30
CA ALA A 894 -5.10 -18.16 -10.76
C ALA A 894 -6.10 -19.26 -10.35
N THR A 895 -6.61 -19.22 -9.11
CA THR A 895 -7.61 -20.17 -8.62
C THR A 895 -8.94 -20.02 -9.35
N ASP A 896 -9.39 -18.78 -9.57
CA ASP A 896 -10.62 -18.48 -10.32
C ASP A 896 -10.49 -18.98 -11.77
N MET A 897 -9.35 -18.74 -12.43
CA MET A 897 -9.05 -19.25 -13.77
C MET A 897 -8.98 -20.78 -13.82
N MET A 898 -8.45 -21.43 -12.77
CA MET A 898 -8.48 -22.89 -12.67
C MET A 898 -9.92 -23.41 -12.61
N HIS A 899 -10.78 -22.83 -11.77
CA HIS A 899 -12.19 -23.21 -11.69
C HIS A 899 -12.93 -22.97 -13.01
N GLU A 900 -12.76 -21.80 -13.63
CA GLU A 900 -13.41 -21.47 -14.90
C GLU A 900 -12.96 -22.40 -16.02
N THR A 901 -11.65 -22.67 -16.13
CA THR A 901 -11.10 -23.59 -17.13
C THR A 901 -11.62 -25.01 -16.93
N PHE A 902 -11.66 -25.48 -15.68
CA PHE A 902 -12.17 -26.80 -15.36
C PHE A 902 -13.67 -26.90 -15.63
N GLU A 903 -14.46 -25.89 -15.24
CA GLU A 903 -15.89 -25.85 -15.52
C GLU A 903 -16.16 -25.86 -17.03
N ASN A 904 -15.51 -24.97 -17.78
CA ASN A 904 -15.68 -24.87 -19.23
C ASN A 904 -15.25 -26.16 -19.94
N LEU A 905 -14.15 -26.79 -19.51
CA LEU A 905 -13.69 -28.03 -20.11
C LEU A 905 -14.74 -29.13 -20.02
N TYR A 906 -15.34 -29.35 -18.85
CA TYR A 906 -16.26 -30.47 -18.64
C TYR A 906 -17.73 -30.17 -18.96
N LEU A 907 -18.18 -28.92 -18.78
CA LEU A 907 -19.55 -28.49 -19.09
C LEU A 907 -19.68 -27.94 -20.52
N GLY A 908 -18.58 -27.61 -21.17
CA GLY A 908 -18.53 -27.25 -22.59
C GLY A 908 -18.43 -28.48 -23.50
N ASP A 909 -18.26 -28.22 -24.79
CA ASP A 909 -18.06 -29.26 -25.80
C ASP A 909 -16.60 -29.74 -25.85
N GLU A 910 -15.65 -29.04 -25.20
CA GLU A 910 -14.23 -29.41 -25.22
C GLU A 910 -13.95 -30.78 -24.60
N ILE A 911 -14.76 -31.25 -23.63
CA ILE A 911 -14.64 -32.60 -23.05
C ILE A 911 -14.71 -33.71 -24.12
N ASN A 912 -15.46 -33.47 -25.19
CA ASN A 912 -15.61 -34.43 -26.29
C ASN A 912 -14.36 -34.47 -27.19
N ASN A 913 -13.57 -33.41 -27.19
CA ASN A 913 -12.33 -33.29 -27.99
C ASN A 913 -11.10 -33.87 -27.29
N ILE A 914 -11.18 -34.13 -25.97
CA ILE A 914 -10.15 -34.86 -25.24
C ILE A 914 -10.52 -36.34 -25.15
N SER A 915 -9.51 -37.22 -25.16
CA SER A 915 -9.76 -38.65 -24.96
C SER A 915 -10.36 -38.90 -23.59
N ALA A 916 -11.30 -39.84 -23.48
CA ALA A 916 -11.96 -40.15 -22.21
C ALA A 916 -10.96 -40.46 -21.07
N ILE A 917 -9.89 -41.20 -21.36
CA ILE A 917 -8.83 -41.49 -20.39
C ILE A 917 -8.16 -40.21 -19.87
N LYS A 918 -7.90 -39.22 -20.75
CA LYS A 918 -7.33 -37.93 -20.34
C LYS A 918 -8.33 -37.12 -19.51
N ALA A 919 -9.62 -37.14 -19.87
CA ALA A 919 -10.67 -36.49 -19.08
C ALA A 919 -10.78 -37.07 -17.67
N VAL A 920 -10.70 -38.39 -17.53
CA VAL A 920 -10.70 -39.05 -16.22
C VAL A 920 -9.46 -38.71 -15.41
N ALA A 921 -8.27 -38.81 -16.00
CA ALA A 921 -7.02 -38.51 -15.30
C ALA A 921 -6.96 -37.04 -14.83
N LEU A 922 -7.46 -36.11 -15.65
CA LEU A 922 -7.53 -34.71 -15.29
C LEU A 922 -8.53 -34.45 -14.16
N TYR A 923 -9.67 -35.14 -14.16
CA TYR A 923 -10.66 -35.02 -13.08
C TYR A 923 -10.07 -35.54 -11.76
N ASP A 924 -9.44 -36.72 -11.79
CA ASP A 924 -8.83 -37.32 -10.60
C ASP A 924 -7.76 -36.39 -9.99
N GLU A 925 -6.99 -35.69 -10.83
CA GLU A 925 -5.93 -34.78 -10.39
C GLU A 925 -6.47 -33.44 -9.85
N PHE A 926 -7.62 -32.96 -10.33
CA PHE A 926 -8.17 -31.63 -10.01
C PHE A 926 -9.61 -31.71 -9.46
N ARG A 927 -9.98 -32.82 -8.81
CA ARG A 927 -11.34 -33.07 -8.31
C ARG A 927 -11.85 -31.97 -7.40
N GLU A 928 -10.96 -31.31 -6.67
CA GLU A 928 -11.26 -30.16 -5.81
C GLU A 928 -11.85 -28.95 -6.57
N LEU A 929 -11.68 -28.87 -7.89
CA LEU A 929 -12.22 -27.80 -8.72
C LEU A 929 -13.69 -28.01 -9.12
N THR A 930 -14.27 -29.17 -8.78
CA THR A 930 -15.67 -29.50 -9.10
C THR A 930 -16.62 -28.49 -8.46
N PRO A 931 -17.49 -27.80 -9.23
CA PRO A 931 -18.45 -26.85 -8.68
C PRO A 931 -19.43 -27.49 -7.69
N ALA A 932 -19.98 -26.69 -6.77
CA ALA A 932 -21.07 -27.14 -5.91
C ALA A 932 -22.43 -27.08 -6.63
N GLY A 933 -23.39 -27.92 -6.18
CA GLY A 933 -24.76 -27.94 -6.69
C GLY A 933 -24.91 -28.54 -8.10
N GLU A 934 -25.95 -28.09 -8.81
CA GLU A 934 -26.39 -28.68 -10.09
C GLU A 934 -25.31 -28.69 -11.18
N LYS A 935 -24.45 -27.67 -11.23
CA LYS A 935 -23.34 -27.61 -12.19
C LYS A 935 -22.31 -28.72 -11.95
N GLY A 936 -21.92 -28.94 -10.70
CA GLY A 936 -21.02 -30.04 -10.35
C GLY A 936 -21.67 -31.39 -10.60
N ASP A 937 -22.99 -31.47 -10.40
CA ASP A 937 -23.73 -32.69 -10.67
C ASP A 937 -23.75 -33.02 -12.17
N GLU A 938 -23.97 -32.03 -13.02
CA GLU A 938 -23.88 -32.18 -14.48
C GLU A 938 -22.46 -32.55 -14.94
N LEU A 939 -21.43 -31.93 -14.35
CA LEU A 939 -20.04 -32.25 -14.63
C LEU A 939 -19.73 -33.73 -14.38
N ILE A 940 -20.16 -34.24 -13.22
CA ILE A 940 -19.96 -35.65 -12.84
C ILE A 940 -20.69 -36.58 -13.83
N ARG A 941 -21.91 -36.23 -14.26
CA ARG A 941 -22.65 -37.02 -15.25
C ARG A 941 -21.91 -37.08 -16.58
N ARG A 942 -21.47 -35.94 -17.11
CA ARG A 942 -20.70 -35.89 -18.37
C ARG A 942 -19.39 -36.66 -18.28
N LEU A 943 -18.73 -36.63 -17.13
CA LEU A 943 -17.54 -37.46 -16.90
C LEU A 943 -17.89 -38.95 -16.90
N ALA A 944 -18.97 -39.36 -16.23
CA ALA A 944 -19.43 -40.74 -16.24
C ALA A 944 -19.78 -41.21 -17.67
N ASP A 945 -20.44 -40.37 -18.47
CA ASP A 945 -20.71 -40.64 -19.89
C ASP A 945 -19.39 -40.93 -20.64
N ARG A 946 -18.34 -40.11 -20.44
CA ARG A 946 -17.02 -40.36 -21.05
C ARG A 946 -16.36 -41.64 -20.57
N MET A 947 -16.54 -42.02 -19.29
CA MET A 947 -16.04 -43.28 -18.77
C MET A 947 -16.71 -44.48 -19.45
N VAL A 948 -18.02 -44.41 -19.68
CA VAL A 948 -18.80 -45.44 -20.38
C VAL A 948 -18.33 -45.61 -21.83
N ASP A 949 -17.99 -44.52 -22.53
CA ASP A 949 -17.48 -44.56 -23.92
C ASP A 949 -16.20 -45.41 -24.10
N VAL A 950 -15.42 -45.59 -23.04
CA VAL A 950 -14.19 -46.41 -23.03
C VAL A 950 -14.29 -47.61 -22.09
N GLU A 951 -15.51 -48.06 -21.80
CA GLU A 951 -15.82 -49.25 -20.99
C GLU A 951 -15.24 -49.22 -19.57
N LEU A 952 -15.04 -48.03 -18.99
CA LEU A 952 -14.68 -47.85 -17.58
C LEU A 952 -15.93 -47.88 -16.69
N PHE A 953 -16.71 -48.96 -16.78
CA PHE A 953 -18.03 -49.07 -16.14
C PHE A 953 -17.97 -48.93 -14.62
N GLU A 954 -17.11 -49.69 -13.94
CA GLU A 954 -16.99 -49.63 -12.47
C GLU A 954 -16.73 -48.21 -11.94
N ARG A 955 -15.91 -47.41 -12.64
CA ARG A 955 -15.65 -46.02 -12.23
C ARG A 955 -16.84 -45.09 -12.49
N ALA A 956 -17.56 -45.32 -13.59
CA ALA A 956 -18.78 -44.57 -13.89
C ALA A 956 -19.88 -44.89 -12.87
N GLU A 957 -19.99 -46.15 -12.46
CA GLU A 957 -20.89 -46.63 -11.41
C GLU A 957 -20.61 -45.91 -10.09
N ASP A 958 -19.38 -45.92 -9.61
CA ASP A 958 -18.99 -45.24 -8.34
C ASP A 958 -19.41 -43.76 -8.32
N LEU A 959 -19.20 -43.04 -9.43
CA LEU A 959 -19.54 -41.62 -9.54
C LEU A 959 -21.05 -41.39 -9.54
N LEU A 960 -21.80 -42.17 -10.32
CA LEU A 960 -23.25 -42.04 -10.43
C LEU A 960 -23.96 -42.52 -9.16
N GLU A 961 -23.49 -43.60 -8.52
CA GLU A 961 -24.06 -44.13 -7.27
C GLU A 961 -23.88 -43.10 -6.15
N HIS A 962 -22.68 -42.55 -5.98
CA HIS A 962 -22.45 -41.47 -5.02
C HIS A 962 -23.36 -40.26 -5.27
N GLN A 963 -23.63 -39.92 -6.53
CA GLN A 963 -24.52 -38.81 -6.87
C GLN A 963 -25.99 -39.13 -6.49
N VAL A 964 -26.46 -40.35 -6.76
CA VAL A 964 -27.81 -40.83 -6.40
C VAL A 964 -28.01 -40.88 -4.89
N ASP A 965 -27.00 -41.31 -4.14
CA ASP A 965 -27.07 -41.49 -2.70
C ASP A 965 -27.01 -40.18 -1.92
N PHE A 966 -26.12 -39.27 -2.33
CA PHE A 966 -25.75 -38.12 -1.49
C PHE A 966 -26.09 -36.76 -2.09
N ARG A 967 -26.40 -36.66 -3.39
CA ARG A 967 -26.49 -35.34 -4.08
C ARG A 967 -27.85 -35.07 -4.71
N LEU A 968 -28.53 -36.08 -5.26
CA LEU A 968 -29.78 -35.91 -5.99
C LEU A 968 -31.03 -36.23 -5.18
N SER A 969 -32.16 -35.63 -5.57
CA SER A 969 -33.48 -35.93 -5.01
C SER A 969 -34.58 -35.82 -6.07
N GLY A 970 -35.77 -36.36 -5.75
CA GLY A 970 -36.95 -36.28 -6.62
C GLY A 970 -36.76 -36.93 -8.00
N VAL A 971 -37.32 -36.30 -9.03
CA VAL A 971 -37.30 -36.82 -10.42
C VAL A 971 -35.87 -36.97 -10.95
N GLU A 972 -34.96 -36.06 -10.61
CA GLU A 972 -33.56 -36.15 -11.05
C GLU A 972 -32.82 -37.34 -10.45
N LYS A 973 -33.12 -37.71 -9.19
CA LYS A 973 -32.61 -38.96 -8.58
C LYS A 973 -33.08 -40.18 -9.37
N ALA A 974 -34.34 -40.21 -9.78
CA ALA A 974 -34.89 -41.33 -10.58
C ALA A 974 -34.33 -41.38 -12.01
N ARG A 975 -34.11 -40.22 -12.63
CA ARG A 975 -33.48 -40.09 -13.96
C ARG A 975 -32.04 -40.62 -13.96
N VAL A 976 -31.22 -40.17 -13.01
CA VAL A 976 -29.84 -40.63 -12.87
C VAL A 976 -29.77 -42.07 -12.37
N GLY A 977 -30.68 -42.50 -11.50
CA GLY A 977 -30.83 -43.90 -11.12
C GLY A 977 -31.11 -44.81 -12.32
N ALA A 978 -31.90 -44.35 -13.30
CA ALA A 978 -32.11 -45.08 -14.55
C ALA A 978 -30.85 -45.14 -15.43
N ARG A 979 -30.02 -44.09 -15.44
CA ARG A 979 -28.72 -44.09 -16.13
C ARG A 979 -27.76 -45.07 -15.47
N LEU A 980 -27.64 -45.04 -14.15
CA LEU A 980 -26.83 -45.99 -13.39
C LEU A 980 -27.31 -47.43 -13.61
N ALA A 981 -28.62 -47.67 -13.63
CA ALA A 981 -29.21 -48.96 -13.95
C ALA A 981 -28.77 -49.48 -15.33
N LEU A 982 -28.73 -48.60 -16.34
CA LEU A 982 -28.24 -48.94 -17.68
C LEU A 982 -26.74 -49.26 -17.66
N VAL A 983 -25.91 -48.51 -16.93
CA VAL A 983 -24.47 -48.80 -16.77
C VAL A 983 -24.27 -50.17 -16.12
N TYR A 984 -25.01 -50.48 -15.04
CA TYR A 984 -24.99 -51.82 -14.43
C TYR A 984 -25.38 -52.93 -15.41
N LEU A 985 -26.38 -52.71 -16.28
CA LEU A 985 -26.72 -53.70 -17.32
C LEU A 985 -25.60 -53.88 -18.35
N LEU A 986 -24.90 -52.80 -18.73
CA LEU A 986 -23.77 -52.87 -19.65
C LEU A 986 -22.60 -53.67 -19.04
N ASP A 987 -22.40 -53.54 -17.72
CA ASP A 987 -21.40 -54.29 -16.96
C ASP A 987 -21.90 -55.68 -16.48
N SER A 988 -23.06 -56.14 -16.95
CA SER A 988 -23.64 -57.44 -16.61
C SER A 988 -23.96 -57.64 -15.11
N LYS A 989 -24.42 -56.57 -14.43
CA LYS A 989 -24.84 -56.54 -13.02
C LYS A 989 -26.37 -56.36 -12.84
N PRO A 990 -27.20 -57.34 -13.23
CA PRO A 990 -28.67 -57.17 -13.26
C PRO A 990 -29.31 -57.02 -11.87
N GLU A 991 -28.75 -57.62 -10.83
CA GLU A 991 -29.30 -57.46 -9.47
C GLU A 991 -29.11 -56.02 -8.96
N ASP A 992 -27.96 -55.40 -9.25
CA ASP A 992 -27.73 -53.98 -8.92
C ASP A 992 -28.63 -53.06 -9.75
N THR A 993 -28.89 -53.40 -11.01
CA THR A 993 -29.91 -52.71 -11.83
C THR A 993 -31.29 -52.72 -11.16
N ILE A 994 -31.74 -53.88 -10.66
CA ILE A 994 -33.03 -53.98 -9.98
C ILE A 994 -33.03 -53.15 -8.71
N ARG A 995 -31.98 -53.29 -7.89
CA ARG A 995 -31.79 -52.55 -6.63
C ARG A 995 -31.86 -51.04 -6.85
N VAL A 996 -31.06 -50.50 -7.77
CA VAL A 996 -30.99 -49.04 -7.97
C VAL A 996 -32.30 -48.47 -8.51
N ILE A 997 -33.00 -49.20 -9.39
CA ILE A 997 -34.33 -48.79 -9.85
C ILE A 997 -35.30 -48.73 -8.67
N GLU A 998 -35.33 -49.74 -7.81
CA GLU A 998 -36.22 -49.76 -6.63
C GLU A 998 -35.86 -48.68 -5.61
N GLU A 999 -34.58 -48.45 -5.33
CA GLU A 999 -34.09 -47.44 -4.37
C GLU A 999 -34.31 -45.99 -4.85
N THR A 1000 -34.43 -45.79 -6.17
CA THR A 1000 -34.65 -44.46 -6.78
C THR A 1000 -36.08 -44.22 -7.22
N GLU A 1001 -37.03 -45.04 -6.76
CA GLU A 1001 -38.44 -44.88 -7.09
C GLU A 1001 -39.04 -43.63 -6.41
N VAL A 1002 -39.71 -42.80 -7.19
CA VAL A 1002 -40.36 -41.57 -6.72
C VAL A 1002 -41.74 -41.41 -7.35
N PRO A 1003 -42.70 -40.76 -6.68
CA PRO A 1003 -44.00 -40.45 -7.28
C PRO A 1003 -43.87 -39.40 -8.40
N ASP A 1004 -44.93 -39.28 -9.22
CA ASP A 1004 -45.08 -38.24 -10.25
C ASP A 1004 -44.02 -38.22 -11.37
N LEU A 1005 -43.46 -39.39 -11.73
CA LEU A 1005 -42.58 -39.53 -12.89
C LEU A 1005 -43.33 -39.25 -14.20
N SER A 1006 -42.62 -38.72 -15.20
CA SER A 1006 -43.14 -38.68 -16.57
C SER A 1006 -43.38 -40.10 -17.09
N GLU A 1007 -44.39 -40.29 -17.92
CA GLU A 1007 -44.73 -41.60 -18.48
C GLU A 1007 -43.55 -42.21 -19.26
N GLU A 1008 -42.77 -41.37 -19.95
CA GLU A 1008 -41.57 -41.77 -20.68
C GLU A 1008 -40.48 -42.33 -19.75
N LEU A 1009 -40.13 -41.61 -18.67
CA LEU A 1009 -39.11 -42.04 -17.72
C LEU A 1009 -39.56 -43.29 -16.93
N ALA A 1010 -40.84 -43.34 -16.53
CA ALA A 1010 -41.41 -44.52 -15.87
C ALA A 1010 -41.37 -45.76 -16.78
N THR A 1011 -41.66 -45.59 -18.08
CA THR A 1011 -41.60 -46.66 -19.08
C THR A 1011 -40.17 -47.14 -19.29
N GLN A 1012 -39.21 -46.23 -19.44
CA GLN A 1012 -37.79 -46.58 -19.56
C GLN A 1012 -37.29 -47.37 -18.35
N ARG A 1013 -37.57 -46.89 -17.12
CA ARG A 1013 -37.19 -47.58 -15.87
C ARG A 1013 -37.80 -48.98 -15.79
N ARG A 1014 -39.06 -49.13 -16.21
CA ARG A 1014 -39.73 -50.43 -16.31
C ARG A 1014 -39.06 -51.36 -17.31
N HIS A 1015 -38.65 -50.85 -18.48
CA HIS A 1015 -37.94 -51.65 -19.49
C HIS A 1015 -36.56 -52.10 -18.99
N LEU A 1016 -35.79 -51.22 -18.33
CA LEU A 1016 -34.50 -51.57 -17.74
C LEU A 1016 -34.66 -52.65 -16.66
N ARG A 1017 -35.66 -52.51 -15.77
CA ARG A 1017 -35.96 -53.52 -14.75
C ARG A 1017 -36.40 -54.84 -15.38
N ALA A 1018 -37.26 -54.81 -16.39
CA ALA A 1018 -37.69 -56.01 -17.10
C ALA A 1018 -36.52 -56.72 -17.78
N ARG A 1019 -35.56 -55.98 -18.36
CA ARG A 1019 -34.32 -56.55 -18.89
C ARG A 1019 -33.51 -57.24 -17.79
N ALA A 1020 -33.30 -56.56 -16.67
CA ALA A 1020 -32.57 -57.12 -15.55
C ALA A 1020 -33.22 -58.41 -15.00
N LEU A 1021 -34.55 -58.43 -14.88
CA LEU A 1021 -35.31 -59.61 -14.45
C LEU A 1021 -35.17 -60.80 -15.42
N LEU A 1022 -35.05 -60.53 -16.72
CA LEU A 1022 -34.77 -61.58 -17.71
C LEU A 1022 -33.38 -62.18 -17.54
N ASP A 1023 -32.41 -61.37 -17.12
CA ASP A 1023 -31.04 -61.81 -16.86
C ASP A 1023 -30.88 -62.55 -15.50
N THR A 1024 -31.90 -62.51 -14.62
CA THR A 1024 -31.91 -63.18 -13.29
C THR A 1024 -32.92 -64.35 -13.20
N ASP A 1025 -33.24 -65.04 -14.30
CA ASP A 1025 -34.23 -66.13 -14.37
C ASP A 1025 -35.67 -65.76 -13.92
N ARG A 1026 -35.97 -64.48 -13.75
CA ARG A 1026 -37.29 -63.95 -13.32
C ARG A 1026 -38.13 -63.47 -14.50
N GLY A 1027 -38.00 -64.14 -15.64
CA GLY A 1027 -38.61 -63.69 -16.89
C GLY A 1027 -40.15 -63.60 -16.89
N ALA A 1028 -40.84 -64.43 -16.10
CA ALA A 1028 -42.30 -64.34 -15.96
C ALA A 1028 -42.72 -63.02 -15.27
N GLU A 1029 -41.95 -62.57 -14.28
CA GLU A 1029 -42.15 -61.28 -13.61
C GLU A 1029 -41.83 -60.12 -14.55
N ALA A 1030 -40.76 -60.25 -15.36
CA ALA A 1030 -40.42 -59.27 -16.39
C ALA A 1030 -41.59 -59.06 -17.36
N VAL A 1031 -42.16 -60.14 -17.93
CA VAL A 1031 -43.28 -60.05 -18.86
C VAL A 1031 -44.54 -59.48 -18.20
N ALA A 1032 -44.83 -59.88 -16.96
CA ALA A 1032 -45.95 -59.32 -16.20
C ALA A 1032 -45.79 -57.81 -15.96
N SER A 1033 -44.57 -57.34 -15.68
CA SER A 1033 -44.31 -55.91 -15.48
C SER A 1033 -44.55 -55.07 -16.72
N LEU A 1034 -44.48 -55.68 -17.92
CA LEU A 1034 -44.71 -55.02 -19.20
C LEU A 1034 -46.19 -55.01 -19.62
N GLU A 1035 -47.12 -55.60 -18.87
CA GLU A 1035 -48.52 -55.71 -19.29
C GLU A 1035 -49.14 -54.35 -19.66
N GLY A 1036 -49.82 -54.28 -20.82
CA GLY A 1036 -50.39 -53.04 -21.35
C GLY A 1036 -49.41 -52.14 -22.12
N ASP A 1037 -48.11 -52.41 -22.07
CA ASP A 1037 -47.09 -51.71 -22.85
C ASP A 1037 -46.78 -52.44 -24.17
N TYR A 1038 -47.23 -51.87 -25.28
CA TYR A 1038 -47.03 -52.41 -26.63
C TYR A 1038 -45.97 -51.63 -27.42
N SER A 1039 -45.11 -50.89 -26.72
CA SER A 1039 -43.97 -50.22 -27.34
C SER A 1039 -43.02 -51.26 -27.95
N ARG A 1040 -42.27 -50.84 -28.99
CA ARG A 1040 -41.26 -51.69 -29.65
C ARG A 1040 -40.32 -52.35 -28.64
N ASN A 1041 -39.83 -51.58 -27.67
CA ASN A 1041 -38.91 -52.08 -26.63
C ASN A 1041 -39.55 -53.15 -25.73
N ALA A 1042 -40.79 -52.96 -25.30
CA ALA A 1042 -41.50 -53.96 -24.51
C ALA A 1042 -41.71 -55.26 -25.29
N GLU A 1043 -42.02 -55.17 -26.59
CA GLU A 1043 -42.15 -56.37 -27.43
C GLU A 1043 -40.83 -57.09 -27.66
N LEU A 1044 -39.72 -56.36 -27.83
CA LEU A 1044 -38.38 -56.97 -27.92
C LEU A 1044 -38.02 -57.73 -26.62
N LEU A 1045 -38.33 -57.16 -25.45
CA LEU A 1045 -38.13 -57.83 -24.16
C LEU A 1045 -39.01 -59.09 -24.00
N ARG A 1046 -40.25 -59.06 -24.49
CA ARG A 1046 -41.12 -60.25 -24.51
C ARG A 1046 -40.58 -61.34 -25.44
N ILE A 1047 -40.04 -60.96 -26.60
CA ILE A 1047 -39.40 -61.90 -27.52
C ILE A 1047 -38.22 -62.59 -26.85
N ASP A 1048 -37.36 -61.85 -26.15
CA ASP A 1048 -36.23 -62.41 -25.40
C ASP A 1048 -36.72 -63.49 -24.41
N HIS A 1049 -37.79 -63.19 -23.66
CA HIS A 1049 -38.41 -64.15 -22.76
C HIS A 1049 -38.93 -65.40 -23.49
N TYR A 1050 -39.82 -65.24 -24.48
CA TYR A 1050 -40.49 -66.35 -25.15
C TYR A 1050 -39.51 -67.22 -25.93
N ARG A 1051 -38.44 -66.64 -26.47
CA ARG A 1051 -37.35 -67.40 -27.09
C ARG A 1051 -36.63 -68.26 -26.05
N SER A 1052 -36.26 -67.70 -24.89
CA SER A 1052 -35.58 -68.45 -23.83
C SER A 1052 -36.43 -69.62 -23.30
N THR A 1053 -37.76 -69.44 -23.22
CA THR A 1053 -38.70 -70.47 -22.74
C THR A 1053 -39.24 -71.38 -23.84
N ARG A 1054 -38.86 -71.14 -25.11
CA ARG A 1054 -39.35 -71.85 -26.31
C ARG A 1054 -40.86 -71.76 -26.51
N ASP A 1055 -41.48 -70.66 -26.10
CA ASP A 1055 -42.89 -70.35 -26.38
C ASP A 1055 -43.05 -69.71 -27.76
N TYR A 1056 -42.97 -70.55 -28.80
CA TYR A 1056 -43.03 -70.11 -30.18
C TYR A 1056 -44.36 -69.44 -30.56
N MET A 1057 -45.46 -69.76 -29.86
CA MET A 1057 -46.75 -69.17 -30.19
C MET A 1057 -46.82 -67.73 -29.68
N SER A 1058 -46.46 -67.48 -28.42
CA SER A 1058 -46.40 -66.11 -27.91
C SER A 1058 -45.32 -65.26 -28.58
N ALA A 1059 -44.20 -65.87 -29.00
CA ALA A 1059 -43.21 -65.20 -29.85
C ALA A 1059 -43.80 -64.79 -31.20
N ALA A 1060 -44.56 -65.68 -31.88
CA ALA A 1060 -45.22 -65.38 -33.14
C ALA A 1060 -46.22 -64.22 -33.03
N GLU A 1061 -47.06 -64.20 -31.99
CA GLU A 1061 -47.99 -63.09 -31.73
C GLU A 1061 -47.25 -61.77 -31.48
N THR A 1062 -46.10 -61.83 -30.84
CA THR A 1062 -45.29 -60.63 -30.56
C THR A 1062 -44.63 -60.07 -31.82
N PHE A 1063 -44.06 -60.93 -32.66
CA PHE A 1063 -43.54 -60.51 -33.97
C PHE A 1063 -44.65 -59.98 -34.89
N GLN A 1064 -45.85 -60.54 -34.83
CA GLN A 1064 -47.00 -59.99 -35.55
C GLN A 1064 -47.26 -58.53 -35.16
N ARG A 1065 -47.22 -58.20 -33.85
CA ARG A 1065 -47.41 -56.82 -33.37
C ARG A 1065 -46.28 -55.90 -33.84
N LEU A 1066 -45.02 -56.35 -33.83
CA LEU A 1066 -43.88 -55.59 -34.35
C LEU A 1066 -43.92 -55.32 -35.85
N VAL A 1067 -44.50 -56.23 -36.64
CA VAL A 1067 -44.72 -56.02 -38.07
C VAL A 1067 -45.74 -54.88 -38.31
N GLY A 1068 -46.73 -54.76 -37.43
CA GLY A 1068 -47.78 -53.75 -37.50
C GLY A 1068 -48.90 -54.06 -38.51
N GLU A 1069 -49.98 -53.27 -38.46
CA GLU A 1069 -51.14 -53.41 -39.36
C GLU A 1069 -51.14 -52.41 -40.54
N GLU A 1070 -50.17 -51.48 -40.57
CA GLU A 1070 -50.08 -50.45 -41.60
C GLU A 1070 -49.84 -51.04 -43.00
N PRO A 1071 -50.46 -50.48 -44.05
CA PRO A 1071 -50.13 -50.82 -45.43
C PRO A 1071 -48.65 -50.54 -45.72
N PHE A 1072 -48.00 -51.41 -46.49
CA PHE A 1072 -46.64 -51.13 -46.98
C PHE A 1072 -46.74 -50.06 -48.06
N ASP A 1073 -46.07 -48.93 -47.84
CA ASP A 1073 -45.97 -47.85 -48.83
C ASP A 1073 -45.23 -48.34 -50.09
N GLY A 1074 -45.46 -47.66 -51.22
CA GLY A 1074 -45.05 -48.09 -52.57
C GLY A 1074 -43.54 -48.29 -52.83
N ASP A 1075 -42.69 -48.12 -51.81
CA ASP A 1075 -41.24 -48.28 -51.86
C ASP A 1075 -40.74 -49.66 -51.36
N GLY A 1076 -41.66 -50.59 -51.04
CA GLY A 1076 -41.32 -51.95 -50.58
C GLY A 1076 -41.25 -52.09 -49.05
N ILE A 1077 -40.75 -53.21 -48.54
CA ILE A 1077 -40.64 -53.48 -47.09
C ILE A 1077 -39.26 -53.09 -46.57
N SER A 1078 -39.21 -52.38 -45.43
CA SER A 1078 -37.94 -52.08 -44.77
C SER A 1078 -37.24 -53.37 -44.33
N ASP A 1079 -35.91 -53.37 -44.31
CA ASP A 1079 -35.11 -54.53 -43.90
C ASP A 1079 -35.56 -55.05 -42.52
N GLU A 1080 -35.77 -54.14 -41.56
CA GLU A 1080 -36.26 -54.47 -40.22
C GLU A 1080 -37.66 -55.10 -40.21
N ARG A 1081 -38.66 -54.50 -40.88
CA ARG A 1081 -40.01 -55.10 -40.94
C ARG A 1081 -39.98 -56.43 -41.69
N GLY A 1082 -39.10 -56.58 -42.69
CA GLY A 1082 -38.83 -57.82 -43.39
C GLY A 1082 -38.31 -58.92 -42.47
N ARG A 1083 -37.35 -58.59 -41.59
CA ARG A 1083 -36.86 -59.51 -40.55
C ARG A 1083 -37.96 -59.90 -39.57
N TYR A 1084 -38.77 -58.95 -39.07
CA TYR A 1084 -39.86 -59.29 -38.16
C TYR A 1084 -40.90 -60.19 -38.82
N MET A 1085 -41.21 -59.96 -40.10
CA MET A 1085 -42.13 -60.80 -40.88
C MET A 1085 -41.57 -62.21 -41.08
N LEU A 1086 -40.27 -62.34 -41.38
CA LEU A 1086 -39.60 -63.63 -41.46
C LEU A 1086 -39.67 -64.36 -40.11
N ASN A 1087 -39.32 -63.69 -39.02
CA ASN A 1087 -39.34 -64.25 -37.67
C ASN A 1087 -40.76 -64.63 -37.22
N TRP A 1088 -41.78 -63.86 -37.62
CA TRP A 1088 -43.17 -64.25 -37.41
C TRP A 1088 -43.50 -65.57 -38.11
N ALA A 1089 -43.10 -65.71 -39.38
CA ALA A 1089 -43.29 -66.96 -40.14
C ALA A 1089 -42.54 -68.14 -39.51
N VAL A 1090 -41.28 -67.94 -39.10
CA VAL A 1090 -40.47 -68.97 -38.43
C VAL A 1090 -41.18 -69.47 -37.17
N ASN A 1091 -41.62 -68.57 -36.29
CA ASN A 1091 -42.24 -68.94 -35.03
C ASN A 1091 -43.62 -69.60 -35.24
N LEU A 1092 -44.40 -69.18 -36.23
CA LEU A 1092 -45.63 -69.88 -36.62
C LEU A 1092 -45.36 -71.29 -37.16
N ALA A 1093 -44.27 -71.49 -37.89
CA ALA A 1093 -43.86 -72.81 -38.38
C ALA A 1093 -43.44 -73.72 -37.23
N MET A 1094 -42.64 -73.21 -36.29
CA MET A 1094 -42.26 -73.94 -35.08
C MET A 1094 -43.47 -74.27 -34.18
N ALA A 1095 -44.47 -73.39 -34.14
CA ALA A 1095 -45.72 -73.59 -33.41
C ALA A 1095 -46.75 -74.48 -34.16
N GLY A 1096 -46.47 -74.92 -35.40
CA GLY A 1096 -47.36 -75.78 -36.19
C GLY A 1096 -48.61 -75.09 -36.77
N GLN A 1097 -48.59 -73.77 -36.94
CA GLN A 1097 -49.73 -72.96 -37.39
C GLN A 1097 -49.85 -72.85 -38.92
N GLU A 1098 -50.01 -73.99 -39.60
CA GLU A 1098 -49.99 -74.09 -41.07
C GLU A 1098 -51.05 -73.21 -41.78
N ARG A 1099 -52.23 -73.03 -41.17
CA ARG A 1099 -53.30 -72.19 -41.75
C ARG A 1099 -52.87 -70.72 -41.77
N THR A 1100 -52.26 -70.26 -40.68
CA THR A 1100 -51.80 -68.89 -40.51
C THR A 1100 -50.61 -68.60 -41.41
N LEU A 1101 -49.68 -69.55 -41.56
CA LEU A 1101 -48.57 -69.46 -42.55
C LEU A 1101 -49.06 -69.33 -43.98
N ASN A 1102 -50.05 -70.11 -44.38
CA ASN A 1102 -50.64 -70.04 -45.71
C ASN A 1102 -51.38 -68.70 -45.95
N MET A 1103 -51.92 -68.10 -44.89
CA MET A 1103 -52.48 -66.74 -44.94
C MET A 1103 -51.35 -65.71 -45.10
N LEU A 1104 -50.28 -65.86 -44.32
CA LEU A 1104 -49.10 -64.98 -44.36
C LEU A 1104 -48.45 -64.97 -45.75
N LYS A 1105 -48.29 -66.14 -46.37
CA LYS A 1105 -47.79 -66.29 -47.75
C LYS A 1105 -48.66 -65.55 -48.76
N ARG A 1106 -49.98 -65.69 -48.65
CA ARG A 1106 -50.93 -65.06 -49.58
C ARG A 1106 -50.97 -63.55 -49.41
N ARG A 1107 -50.89 -63.06 -48.17
CA ARG A 1107 -51.03 -61.64 -47.84
C ARG A 1107 -49.74 -60.86 -48.06
N TYR A 1108 -48.58 -61.44 -47.74
CA TYR A 1108 -47.30 -60.74 -47.71
C TYR A 1108 -46.24 -61.34 -48.63
N GLY A 1109 -46.51 -62.43 -49.36
CA GLY A 1109 -45.54 -63.10 -50.22
C GLY A 1109 -45.00 -62.23 -51.35
N GLU A 1110 -45.83 -61.40 -52.00
CA GLU A 1110 -45.39 -60.48 -53.06
C GLU A 1110 -44.49 -59.37 -52.54
N ILE A 1111 -44.76 -58.88 -51.32
CA ILE A 1111 -43.99 -57.80 -50.68
C ILE A 1111 -42.67 -58.35 -50.15
N MET A 1112 -42.69 -59.53 -49.50
CA MET A 1112 -41.48 -60.21 -49.02
C MET A 1112 -40.57 -60.64 -50.17
N ALA A 1113 -41.10 -60.87 -51.38
CA ALA A 1113 -40.30 -61.18 -52.57
C ALA A 1113 -39.38 -60.02 -53.00
N GLN A 1114 -39.67 -58.80 -52.56
CA GLN A 1114 -38.85 -57.60 -52.81
C GLN A 1114 -37.79 -57.38 -51.71
N SER A 1115 -37.82 -58.16 -50.63
CA SER A 1115 -36.88 -58.08 -49.52
C SER A 1115 -35.68 -59.04 -49.69
N PRO A 1116 -34.57 -58.80 -48.98
CA PRO A 1116 -33.45 -59.77 -48.90
C PRO A 1116 -33.87 -61.15 -48.37
N TYR A 1117 -35.02 -61.24 -47.70
CA TYR A 1117 -35.52 -62.45 -47.02
C TYR A 1117 -36.48 -63.27 -47.89
N ALA A 1118 -36.63 -62.95 -49.18
CA ALA A 1118 -37.57 -63.57 -50.10
C ALA A 1118 -37.48 -65.11 -50.15
N GLU A 1119 -36.27 -65.65 -50.28
CA GLU A 1119 -36.03 -67.09 -50.41
C GLU A 1119 -36.37 -67.82 -49.10
N ALA A 1120 -35.89 -67.30 -47.97
CA ALA A 1120 -36.16 -67.85 -46.64
C ALA A 1120 -37.67 -67.81 -46.31
N PHE A 1121 -38.33 -66.68 -46.54
CA PHE A 1121 -39.77 -66.53 -46.30
C PHE A 1121 -40.61 -67.47 -47.17
N SER A 1122 -40.27 -67.61 -48.46
CA SER A 1122 -40.95 -68.53 -49.38
C SER A 1122 -40.80 -69.99 -48.95
N LEU A 1123 -39.60 -70.37 -48.48
CA LEU A 1123 -39.29 -71.70 -47.98
C LEU A 1123 -40.13 -72.04 -46.74
N ILE A 1124 -40.10 -71.18 -45.72
CA ILE A 1124 -40.81 -71.38 -44.44
C ILE A 1124 -42.33 -71.40 -44.62
N THR A 1125 -42.86 -70.60 -45.55
CA THR A 1125 -44.31 -70.48 -45.76
C THR A 1125 -44.88 -71.49 -46.77
N SER A 1126 -44.04 -72.31 -47.40
CA SER A 1126 -44.48 -73.35 -48.34
C SER A 1126 -45.00 -74.61 -47.63
N SER A 1127 -46.22 -75.06 -47.97
CA SER A 1127 -46.84 -76.25 -47.37
C SER A 1127 -46.03 -77.52 -47.62
N PRO A 1128 -45.89 -78.42 -46.62
CA PRO A 1128 -45.17 -79.68 -46.75
C PRO A 1128 -46.04 -80.75 -47.43
N THR A 1129 -46.27 -80.64 -48.73
CA THR A 1129 -47.04 -81.68 -49.44
C THR A 1129 -46.24 -82.92 -49.84
N GLN A 1130 -44.93 -82.99 -49.58
CA GLN A 1130 -44.13 -84.18 -49.86
C GLN A 1130 -42.98 -84.40 -48.85
N GLY A 1131 -43.30 -84.97 -47.70
CA GLY A 1131 -42.51 -85.98 -46.96
C GLY A 1131 -41.00 -85.85 -46.70
N LEU A 1132 -40.31 -84.77 -47.08
CA LEU A 1132 -38.85 -84.63 -46.98
C LEU A 1132 -38.45 -83.15 -46.87
N ILE A 1133 -38.82 -82.50 -45.77
CA ILE A 1133 -38.04 -81.40 -45.21
C ILE A 1133 -37.95 -81.69 -43.72
N ASP A 1134 -36.75 -82.00 -43.23
CA ASP A 1134 -36.50 -82.09 -41.80
C ASP A 1134 -36.47 -80.67 -41.25
N TYR A 1135 -37.56 -80.24 -40.59
CA TYR A 1135 -37.66 -78.92 -39.98
C TYR A 1135 -36.52 -78.62 -39.00
N ARG A 1136 -35.83 -79.64 -38.49
CA ARG A 1136 -34.65 -79.49 -37.63
C ARG A 1136 -33.42 -78.99 -38.40
N THR A 1137 -33.30 -79.34 -39.68
CA THR A 1137 -32.24 -78.80 -40.57
C THR A 1137 -32.55 -77.37 -41.06
N LEU A 1138 -33.81 -76.92 -40.91
CA LEU A 1138 -34.20 -75.54 -41.17
C LEU A 1138 -33.83 -74.64 -39.99
N ALA A 1139 -33.87 -75.16 -38.75
CA ALA A 1139 -33.42 -74.46 -37.55
C ALA A 1139 -31.93 -74.08 -37.66
N ASP A 1140 -31.07 -75.00 -38.13
CA ASP A 1140 -29.63 -74.72 -38.32
C ASP A 1140 -29.36 -73.61 -39.37
N ARG A 1141 -30.28 -73.36 -40.32
CA ARG A 1141 -30.20 -72.24 -41.29
C ARG A 1141 -30.91 -70.97 -40.82
N VAL A 1142 -31.74 -71.06 -39.78
CA VAL A 1142 -32.37 -69.93 -39.10
C VAL A 1142 -31.41 -69.34 -38.08
N ASP A 1143 -30.60 -70.17 -37.41
CA ASP A 1143 -29.51 -69.76 -36.51
C ASP A 1143 -28.44 -68.90 -37.23
N GLU A 1144 -28.23 -69.10 -38.54
CA GLU A 1144 -27.33 -68.26 -39.38
C GLU A 1144 -27.92 -66.87 -39.73
N VAL A 1145 -29.21 -66.62 -39.46
CA VAL A 1145 -29.88 -65.31 -39.64
C VAL A 1145 -30.05 -64.57 -38.30
N GLU A 1146 -29.54 -65.13 -37.19
CA GLU A 1146 -29.69 -64.59 -35.84
C GLU A 1146 -28.67 -63.49 -35.46
N ASP A 1147 -28.57 -62.43 -36.25
CA ASP A 1147 -28.13 -61.12 -35.72
C ASP A 1147 -29.36 -60.38 -35.15
N PHE A 1148 -30.04 -61.01 -34.19
CA PHE A 1148 -31.10 -60.34 -33.46
C PHE A 1148 -30.48 -59.33 -32.49
N GLN A 1149 -30.55 -58.05 -32.86
CA GLN A 1149 -30.25 -56.95 -31.96
C GLN A 1149 -31.31 -56.92 -30.84
N GLY A 1150 -31.01 -57.57 -29.72
CA GLY A 1150 -31.86 -57.56 -28.52
C GLY A 1150 -32.02 -56.16 -27.92
N PHE A 1151 -32.82 -56.04 -26.87
CA PHE A 1151 -33.13 -54.75 -26.23
C PHE A 1151 -31.89 -53.85 -25.97
N LEU A 1152 -30.81 -54.41 -25.40
CA LEU A 1152 -29.58 -53.67 -25.11
C LEU A 1152 -28.79 -53.24 -26.34
N ALA A 1153 -28.94 -53.91 -27.48
CA ALA A 1153 -28.27 -53.50 -28.72
C ALA A 1153 -28.79 -52.14 -29.21
N THR A 1154 -30.09 -51.85 -29.01
CA THR A 1154 -30.67 -50.53 -29.28
C THR A 1154 -30.02 -49.44 -28.41
N TYR A 1155 -29.77 -49.72 -27.13
CA TYR A 1155 -29.11 -48.78 -26.22
C TYR A 1155 -27.62 -48.61 -26.56
N ARG A 1156 -26.92 -49.67 -26.93
CA ARG A 1156 -25.52 -49.57 -27.40
C ARG A 1156 -25.41 -48.74 -28.67
N ASP A 1157 -26.29 -48.96 -29.66
CA ASP A 1157 -26.34 -48.16 -30.89
C ASP A 1157 -26.70 -46.69 -30.61
N GLN A 1158 -27.55 -46.42 -29.61
CA GLN A 1158 -27.82 -45.06 -29.13
C GLN A 1158 -26.61 -44.43 -28.42
N LEU A 1159 -25.87 -45.18 -27.61
CA LEU A 1159 -24.64 -44.73 -26.94
C LEU A 1159 -23.51 -44.46 -27.93
N GLU A 1160 -23.42 -45.24 -29.02
CA GLU A 1160 -22.46 -44.96 -30.10
C GLU A 1160 -22.80 -43.66 -30.86
N LYS A 1161 -24.09 -43.31 -30.92
CA LYS A 1161 -24.59 -42.15 -31.66
C LYS A 1161 -24.79 -40.89 -30.80
N SER A 1162 -24.87 -41.03 -29.47
CA SER A 1162 -25.22 -39.97 -28.53
C SER A 1162 -24.69 -40.25 -27.12
N GLN A 1163 -24.60 -39.23 -26.27
CA GLN A 1163 -24.14 -39.39 -24.88
C GLN A 1163 -25.18 -40.13 -24.02
N LEU A 1164 -24.74 -40.85 -22.98
CA LEU A 1164 -25.61 -41.53 -22.01
C LEU A 1164 -26.64 -40.56 -21.39
N SER A 1165 -26.25 -39.30 -21.19
CA SER A 1165 -27.15 -38.24 -20.72
C SER A 1165 -28.28 -37.84 -21.69
N ALA A 1166 -28.17 -38.14 -22.98
CA ALA A 1166 -29.20 -37.87 -23.99
C ALA A 1166 -30.29 -38.96 -24.04
N ILE A 1167 -30.10 -40.07 -23.32
CA ILE A 1167 -30.99 -41.23 -23.34
C ILE A 1167 -32.24 -41.01 -22.47
N ASN A 1168 -32.31 -39.90 -21.71
CA ASN A 1168 -33.50 -39.49 -20.95
C ASN A 1168 -33.52 -38.03 -20.51
#